data_AF-A0A959FD61-F1
#
_entry.id   AF-A0A959FD61-F1
#
_cell.length_a   1.000
_cell.length_b   1.000
_cell.length_c   1.000
_cell.angle_alpha   90.00
_cell.angle_beta   90.00
_cell.angle_gamma   90.00
#
_symmetry.space_group_name_H-M   'P 1'
#
loop_
_entity.id
_entity.type
_entity.pdbx_description
1 polymer ?
#
loop_
_entity_poly.entity_id
_entity_poly.type
_entity_poly.pdbx_seq_one_letter_code
_entity_poly.pdbx_strand_id
1 'polypeptide(L)'
;MTRYLFFFLLISVFPTLTQAQTLRDIADEHYKRGEKAIFDKSFRQATRHFEKAIKVDTSFVAAYRLLGTSYQLMNDYRSAAKYYQETLNRDSMFSRALYYQLADALYKSKRYEEAMTYFQKYYALQSFDVGRFGFNGKAEEEMEERFRKNLDSNIKALQVAMDSVKFMQVEEIVNLGSGVNSPHEEVFPALTTDRRFLYFTRFMEGQRTNDDLLISEYNDKLVRWGEGHSMSRFNTKGPEGYSSLMRDSRQMYVTVCEREGVAGGCDIWQAVVKGDKIDRIQPVEGLVNSDYWDGQASVSCDGQTMYFASQRPGGVGGADIWMSEKTENGYWGRPINLGSKINTEGHEQAPYITDDGETLYFASSGHPGMGEEDIYMSWKDHNTGQWSVPINLGPPINTGFRETGFFLSPDGRSGYFSSDRAGGLGGLDIYSFKLNEKLNSDTLTFVEGFVLDSITRQPIVGATVQLGERPAVISDEDGRFFICAYANEWLNMNVTDQENYHPYTSHTQIPTWENNTYYDLDLLLKPIRDLTPRAVPPPPVDSSEMEDKRVERVFEHTVYFGFNEFELTSEELNKLGEFVNQFTDKDVAKSEVFGYADNTGTDIYNLRLSEERAKGVALFLVKNGITIDQIYMEGKGELDNDNPKARNRRVEIRVVIFE
;
A
#
# COMPACT_ATOMS: atom_id res chain seq x y z
N MET A 1 -99.24 -34.58 1.71
CA MET A 1 -99.85 -34.60 0.37
C MET A 1 -98.70 -34.67 -0.63
N THR A 2 -98.37 -35.84 -1.21
CA THR A 2 -98.86 -36.34 -2.53
C THR A 2 -98.53 -35.33 -3.65
N ARG A 3 -97.81 -35.57 -4.76
CA ARG A 3 -97.14 -36.71 -5.43
C ARG A 3 -96.45 -36.12 -6.71
N TYR A 4 -95.34 -36.73 -7.17
CA TYR A 4 -94.88 -37.05 -8.57
C TYR A 4 -95.03 -36.01 -9.74
N LEU A 5 -94.28 -35.95 -10.86
CA LEU A 5 -93.29 -36.78 -11.56
C LEU A 5 -92.71 -35.98 -12.77
N PHE A 6 -91.57 -36.44 -13.29
CA PHE A 6 -91.04 -36.42 -14.67
C PHE A 6 -90.22 -35.26 -15.30
N PHE A 7 -89.02 -35.70 -15.69
CA PHE A 7 -88.04 -35.26 -16.69
C PHE A 7 -88.63 -34.91 -18.08
N PHE A 8 -88.05 -33.92 -18.77
CA PHE A 8 -87.57 -34.10 -20.15
C PHE A 8 -86.40 -33.17 -20.47
N LEU A 9 -85.39 -33.79 -21.08
CA LEU A 9 -84.14 -33.25 -21.59
C LEU A 9 -84.40 -32.39 -22.83
N LEU A 10 -83.87 -31.16 -22.87
CA LEU A 10 -83.73 -30.38 -24.11
C LEU A 10 -82.36 -29.70 -24.09
N ILE A 11 -81.40 -30.40 -24.70
CA ILE A 11 -80.08 -29.88 -25.03
C ILE A 11 -80.30 -28.79 -26.08
N SER A 12 -80.24 -27.53 -25.64
CA SER A 12 -80.00 -26.39 -26.53
C SER A 12 -78.50 -26.13 -26.51
N VAL A 13 -77.83 -26.56 -27.58
CA VAL A 13 -76.45 -26.15 -27.88
C VAL A 13 -76.50 -24.65 -28.17
N PHE A 14 -76.24 -23.83 -27.16
CA PHE A 14 -75.79 -22.47 -27.42
C PHE A 14 -74.37 -22.58 -28.00
N PRO A 15 -74.09 -22.00 -29.18
CA PRO A 15 -72.70 -21.78 -29.54
C PRO A 15 -72.13 -20.82 -28.50
N THR A 16 -71.17 -21.30 -27.72
CA THR A 16 -70.30 -20.44 -26.94
C THR A 16 -69.63 -19.49 -27.92
N LEU A 17 -70.07 -18.23 -27.92
CA LEU A 17 -69.29 -17.14 -28.47
C LEU A 17 -67.96 -17.12 -27.71
N THR A 18 -66.93 -17.70 -28.30
CA THR A 18 -65.55 -17.43 -27.92
C THR A 18 -65.33 -15.95 -28.16
N GLN A 19 -65.31 -15.15 -27.09
CA GLN A 19 -64.95 -13.74 -27.15
C GLN A 19 -63.51 -13.69 -27.67
N ALA A 20 -63.31 -13.18 -28.88
CA ALA A 20 -61.98 -13.01 -29.44
C ALA A 20 -61.20 -12.06 -28.51
N GLN A 21 -60.14 -12.56 -27.89
CA GLN A 21 -59.28 -11.78 -26.99
C GLN A 21 -58.68 -10.63 -27.82
N THR A 22 -58.90 -9.39 -27.39
CA THR A 22 -58.35 -8.24 -28.12
C THR A 22 -56.83 -8.22 -27.97
N LEU A 23 -56.11 -7.59 -28.90
CA LEU A 23 -54.64 -7.40 -28.75
C LEU A 23 -54.31 -6.72 -27.42
N ARG A 24 -55.19 -5.82 -26.95
CA ARG A 24 -55.03 -5.17 -25.65
C ARG A 24 -55.16 -6.14 -24.49
N ASP A 25 -56.12 -7.06 -24.52
CA ASP A 25 -56.28 -8.08 -23.48
C ASP A 25 -55.06 -9.02 -23.40
N ILE A 26 -54.45 -9.35 -24.54
CA ILE A 26 -53.22 -10.16 -24.59
C ILE A 26 -52.04 -9.38 -23.98
N ALA A 27 -51.93 -8.09 -24.30
CA ALA A 27 -50.89 -7.23 -23.75
C ALA A 27 -51.05 -7.06 -22.21
N ASP A 28 -52.28 -6.85 -21.73
CA ASP A 28 -52.59 -6.75 -20.30
C ASP A 28 -52.32 -8.07 -19.54
N GLU A 29 -52.59 -9.23 -20.16
CA GLU A 29 -52.24 -10.53 -19.58
C GLU A 29 -50.72 -10.68 -19.40
N HIS A 30 -49.94 -10.31 -20.42
CA HIS A 30 -48.49 -10.30 -20.34
C HIS A 30 -47.97 -9.29 -19.31
N TYR A 31 -48.56 -8.10 -19.25
CA TYR A 31 -48.22 -7.08 -18.25
C TYR A 31 -48.39 -7.61 -16.82
N LYS A 32 -49.57 -8.17 -16.49
CA LYS A 32 -49.85 -8.76 -15.16
C LYS A 32 -48.89 -9.90 -14.80
N ARG A 33 -48.52 -10.74 -15.78
CA ARG A 33 -47.50 -11.79 -15.56
C ARG A 33 -46.11 -11.20 -15.31
N GLY A 34 -45.78 -10.09 -15.96
CA GLY A 34 -44.56 -9.33 -15.71
C GLY A 34 -44.51 -8.76 -14.29
N GLU A 35 -45.59 -8.12 -13.84
CA GLU A 35 -45.71 -7.59 -12.47
C GLU A 35 -45.55 -8.70 -11.42
N LYS A 36 -46.24 -9.83 -11.63
CA LYS A 36 -46.09 -11.00 -10.77
C LYS A 36 -44.64 -11.50 -10.75
N ALA A 37 -43.98 -11.55 -11.90
CA ALA A 37 -42.58 -11.97 -11.96
C ALA A 37 -41.63 -10.99 -11.23
N ILE A 38 -41.91 -9.68 -11.22
CA ILE A 38 -41.17 -8.73 -10.37
C ILE A 38 -41.38 -9.08 -8.88
N PHE A 39 -42.63 -9.29 -8.47
CA PHE A 39 -42.96 -9.66 -7.09
C PHE A 39 -42.26 -10.95 -6.66
N ASP A 40 -42.20 -11.94 -7.56
CA ASP A 40 -41.50 -13.22 -7.37
C ASP A 40 -39.97 -13.10 -7.54
N LYS A 41 -39.41 -11.87 -7.61
CA LYS A 41 -37.98 -11.56 -7.84
C LYS A 41 -37.38 -12.23 -9.09
N SER A 42 -38.22 -12.62 -10.04
CA SER A 42 -37.87 -13.29 -11.28
C SER A 42 -37.70 -12.28 -12.42
N PHE A 43 -36.74 -11.36 -12.29
CA PHE A 43 -36.60 -10.19 -13.17
C PHE A 43 -36.39 -10.53 -14.66
N ARG A 44 -35.64 -11.59 -14.98
CA ARG A 44 -35.50 -12.07 -16.37
C ARG A 44 -36.81 -12.59 -16.97
N GLN A 45 -37.71 -13.12 -16.14
CA GLN A 45 -39.04 -13.53 -16.61
C GLN A 45 -39.93 -12.30 -16.79
N ALA A 46 -39.82 -11.34 -15.88
CA ALA A 46 -40.52 -10.06 -15.99
C ALA A 46 -40.20 -9.34 -17.30
N THR A 47 -38.91 -9.22 -17.66
CA THR A 47 -38.51 -8.58 -18.93
C THR A 47 -39.14 -9.27 -20.14
N ARG A 48 -39.09 -10.60 -20.22
CA ARG A 48 -39.72 -11.37 -21.31
C ARG A 48 -41.22 -11.12 -21.41
N HIS A 49 -41.90 -10.96 -20.28
CA HIS A 49 -43.33 -10.68 -20.25
C HIS A 49 -43.64 -9.26 -20.70
N PHE A 50 -42.91 -8.25 -20.22
CA PHE A 50 -43.11 -6.88 -20.68
C PHE A 50 -42.72 -6.68 -22.14
N GLU A 51 -41.65 -7.32 -22.63
CA GLU A 51 -41.29 -7.35 -24.06
C GLU A 51 -42.42 -7.90 -24.93
N LYS A 52 -43.09 -8.96 -24.49
CA LYS A 52 -44.28 -9.49 -25.17
C LYS A 52 -45.44 -8.50 -25.13
N ALA A 53 -45.68 -7.85 -23.99
CA ALA A 53 -46.74 -6.86 -23.86
C ALA A 53 -46.54 -5.69 -24.84
N ILE A 54 -45.33 -5.10 -24.89
CA ILE A 54 -45.04 -3.98 -25.79
C ILE A 54 -44.95 -4.38 -27.27
N LYS A 55 -44.65 -5.65 -27.56
CA LYS A 55 -44.69 -6.19 -28.92
C LYS A 55 -46.12 -6.31 -29.45
N VAL A 56 -47.07 -6.61 -28.57
CA VAL A 56 -48.49 -6.73 -28.90
C VAL A 56 -49.16 -5.36 -28.94
N ASP A 57 -48.84 -4.49 -27.98
CA ASP A 57 -49.32 -3.11 -27.90
C ASP A 57 -48.15 -2.13 -27.67
N THR A 58 -47.69 -1.51 -28.74
CA THR A 58 -46.56 -0.56 -28.72
C THR A 58 -46.87 0.76 -28.01
N SER A 59 -48.14 1.01 -27.71
CA SER A 59 -48.62 2.18 -26.96
C SER A 59 -48.69 1.96 -25.45
N PHE A 60 -48.37 0.75 -24.96
CA PHE A 60 -48.47 0.40 -23.54
C PHE A 60 -47.34 1.01 -22.69
N VAL A 61 -47.44 2.30 -22.40
CA VAL A 61 -46.42 3.11 -21.70
C VAL A 61 -45.97 2.49 -20.36
N ALA A 62 -46.91 2.02 -19.52
CA ALA A 62 -46.55 1.43 -18.23
C ALA A 62 -45.69 0.14 -18.35
N ALA A 63 -45.85 -0.63 -19.43
CA ALA A 63 -45.03 -1.81 -19.69
C ALA A 63 -43.58 -1.43 -20.05
N TYR A 64 -43.36 -0.30 -20.74
CA TYR A 64 -42.01 0.24 -20.99
C TYR A 64 -41.31 0.65 -19.69
N ARG A 65 -42.01 1.35 -18.78
CA ARG A 65 -41.43 1.73 -17.47
C ARG A 65 -41.04 0.50 -16.66
N LEU A 66 -41.93 -0.49 -16.53
CA LEU A 66 -41.63 -1.71 -15.76
C LEU A 66 -40.58 -2.60 -16.42
N LEU A 67 -40.45 -2.57 -17.74
CA LEU A 67 -39.34 -3.21 -18.44
C LEU A 67 -38.01 -2.53 -18.05
N GLY A 68 -37.95 -1.20 -18.06
CA GLY A 68 -36.80 -0.44 -17.57
C GLY A 68 -36.46 -0.75 -16.10
N THR A 69 -37.47 -0.79 -15.22
CA THR A 69 -37.31 -1.16 -13.81
C THR A 69 -36.80 -2.59 -13.64
N SER A 70 -37.27 -3.53 -14.46
CA SER A 70 -36.78 -4.91 -14.44
C SER A 70 -35.31 -5.00 -14.82
N TYR A 71 -34.86 -4.24 -15.82
CA TYR A 71 -33.42 -4.15 -16.16
C TYR A 71 -32.60 -3.49 -15.07
N GLN A 72 -33.11 -2.42 -14.45
CA GLN A 72 -32.44 -1.77 -13.33
C GLN A 72 -32.26 -2.73 -12.15
N LEU A 73 -33.27 -3.54 -11.81
CA LEU A 73 -33.19 -4.57 -10.77
C LEU A 73 -32.20 -5.71 -11.10
N MET A 74 -31.78 -5.84 -12.36
CA MET A 74 -30.71 -6.74 -12.80
C MET A 74 -29.36 -6.03 -12.95
N ASN A 75 -29.24 -4.76 -12.54
CA ASN A 75 -28.08 -3.89 -12.74
C ASN A 75 -27.70 -3.65 -14.22
N ASP A 76 -28.61 -3.90 -15.17
CA ASP A 76 -28.42 -3.53 -16.58
C ASP A 76 -28.91 -2.09 -16.81
N TYR A 77 -28.10 -1.14 -16.36
CA TYR A 77 -28.44 0.28 -16.38
C TYR A 77 -28.54 0.87 -17.79
N ARG A 78 -27.81 0.31 -18.76
CA ARG A 78 -27.88 0.74 -20.16
C ARG A 78 -29.24 0.40 -20.76
N SER A 79 -29.73 -0.82 -20.54
CA SER A 79 -31.08 -1.21 -20.96
C SER A 79 -32.15 -0.46 -20.17
N ALA A 80 -31.98 -0.28 -18.86
CA ALA A 80 -32.91 0.50 -18.04
C ALA A 80 -33.09 1.93 -18.57
N ALA A 81 -31.99 2.65 -18.79
CA ALA A 81 -32.01 4.02 -19.34
C ALA A 81 -32.69 4.07 -20.70
N LYS A 82 -32.44 3.08 -21.59
CA LYS A 82 -33.12 2.97 -22.88
C LYS A 82 -34.65 2.91 -22.70
N TYR A 83 -35.16 2.02 -21.85
CA TYR A 83 -36.61 1.83 -21.71
C TYR A 83 -37.30 2.96 -20.92
N TYR A 84 -36.62 3.61 -19.99
CA TYR A 84 -37.11 4.84 -19.36
C TYR A 84 -37.19 5.99 -20.35
N GLN A 85 -36.17 6.16 -21.20
CA GLN A 85 -36.20 7.14 -22.29
C GLN A 85 -37.36 6.86 -23.25
N GLU A 86 -37.57 5.59 -23.64
CA GLU A 86 -38.68 5.18 -24.50
C GLU A 86 -40.05 5.43 -23.87
N THR A 87 -40.15 5.37 -22.53
CA THR A 87 -41.36 5.72 -21.79
C THR A 87 -41.64 7.23 -21.91
N LEU A 88 -40.63 8.08 -21.64
CA LEU A 88 -40.75 9.54 -21.75
C LEU A 88 -40.97 10.04 -23.19
N ASN A 89 -40.45 9.31 -24.19
CA ASN A 89 -40.67 9.63 -25.60
C ASN A 89 -42.13 9.42 -26.03
N ARG A 90 -42.83 8.47 -25.38
CA ARG A 90 -44.25 8.19 -25.66
C ARG A 90 -45.16 9.11 -24.87
N ASP A 91 -44.84 9.33 -23.60
CA ASP A 91 -45.60 10.19 -22.72
C ASP A 91 -44.66 10.88 -21.72
N SER A 92 -44.30 12.13 -22.02
CA SER A 92 -43.45 12.95 -21.17
C SER A 92 -44.15 13.41 -19.88
N MET A 93 -45.48 13.35 -19.84
CA MET A 93 -46.29 13.64 -18.67
C MET A 93 -46.65 12.37 -17.88
N PHE A 94 -46.10 11.21 -18.26
CA PHE A 94 -46.41 9.93 -17.62
C PHE A 94 -46.08 9.96 -16.13
N SER A 95 -44.83 10.26 -15.77
CA SER A 95 -44.38 10.32 -14.37
C SER A 95 -43.23 11.32 -14.26
N ARG A 96 -43.29 12.18 -13.24
CA ARG A 96 -42.18 13.07 -12.92
C ARG A 96 -41.01 12.31 -12.32
N ALA A 97 -41.26 11.35 -11.42
CA ALA A 97 -40.24 10.47 -10.85
C ALA A 97 -39.37 9.76 -11.91
N LEU A 98 -39.95 9.44 -13.06
CA LEU A 98 -39.25 8.78 -14.17
C LEU A 98 -38.05 9.56 -14.71
N TYR A 99 -38.06 10.89 -14.63
CA TYR A 99 -36.91 11.72 -15.02
C TYR A 99 -35.70 11.45 -14.12
N TYR A 100 -35.93 11.30 -12.82
CA TYR A 100 -34.88 10.93 -11.87
C TYR A 100 -34.42 9.48 -12.11
N GLN A 101 -35.34 8.53 -12.31
CA GLN A 101 -34.99 7.14 -12.59
C GLN A 101 -34.13 7.00 -13.86
N LEU A 102 -34.44 7.78 -14.90
CA LEU A 102 -33.62 7.86 -16.11
C LEU A 102 -32.25 8.46 -15.82
N ALA A 103 -32.19 9.57 -15.10
CA ALA A 103 -30.92 10.20 -14.71
C ALA A 103 -30.02 9.24 -13.91
N ASP A 104 -30.58 8.53 -12.92
CA ASP A 104 -29.87 7.53 -12.11
C ASP A 104 -29.35 6.36 -12.97
N ALA A 105 -30.18 5.83 -13.89
CA ALA A 105 -29.75 4.79 -14.81
C ALA A 105 -28.65 5.27 -15.77
N LEU A 106 -28.74 6.51 -16.27
CA LEU A 106 -27.70 7.12 -17.11
C LEU A 106 -26.40 7.29 -16.34
N TYR A 107 -26.46 7.80 -15.11
CA TYR A 107 -25.33 7.96 -14.20
C TYR A 107 -24.62 6.62 -13.97
N LYS A 108 -25.36 5.59 -13.56
CA LYS A 108 -24.83 4.23 -13.32
C LYS A 108 -24.33 3.53 -14.59
N SER A 109 -24.77 3.98 -15.77
CA SER A 109 -24.24 3.54 -17.06
C SER A 109 -23.06 4.38 -17.58
N LYS A 110 -22.51 5.28 -16.75
CA LYS A 110 -21.40 6.20 -17.04
C LYS A 110 -21.68 7.25 -18.13
N ARG A 111 -22.96 7.58 -18.37
CA ARG A 111 -23.41 8.60 -19.34
C ARG A 111 -23.67 9.92 -18.61
N TYR A 112 -22.61 10.52 -18.08
CA TYR A 112 -22.72 11.56 -17.07
C TYR A 112 -23.38 12.86 -17.56
N GLU A 113 -23.04 13.34 -18.75
CA GLU A 113 -23.64 14.56 -19.31
C GLU A 113 -25.16 14.44 -19.52
N GLU A 114 -25.60 13.27 -20.00
CA GLU A 114 -27.02 12.99 -20.18
C GLU A 114 -27.73 12.84 -18.83
N ALA A 115 -27.10 12.18 -17.86
CA ALA A 115 -27.61 12.10 -16.50
C ALA A 115 -27.83 13.49 -15.90
N MET A 116 -26.87 14.40 -16.09
CA MET A 116 -26.91 15.78 -15.57
C MET A 116 -28.09 16.52 -16.17
N THR A 117 -28.28 16.38 -17.48
CA THR A 117 -29.42 16.94 -18.20
C THR A 117 -30.76 16.48 -17.59
N TYR A 118 -30.91 15.19 -17.28
CA TYR A 118 -32.16 14.65 -16.73
C TYR A 118 -32.37 14.97 -15.25
N PHE A 119 -31.33 15.04 -14.42
CA PHE A 119 -31.44 15.56 -13.06
C PHE A 119 -31.87 17.03 -13.05
N GLN A 120 -31.30 17.87 -13.91
CA GLN A 120 -31.70 19.27 -14.05
C GLN A 120 -33.15 19.41 -14.55
N LYS A 121 -33.60 18.55 -15.47
CA LYS A 121 -35.01 18.49 -15.87
C LYS A 121 -35.91 18.11 -14.69
N TYR A 122 -35.56 17.07 -13.93
CA TYR A 122 -36.31 16.67 -12.74
C TYR A 122 -36.39 17.80 -11.70
N TYR A 123 -35.30 18.52 -11.48
CA TYR A 123 -35.23 19.71 -10.63
C TYR A 123 -36.21 20.80 -11.10
N ALA A 124 -36.16 21.17 -12.38
CA ALA A 124 -37.07 22.17 -12.94
C ALA A 124 -38.55 21.74 -12.83
N LEU A 125 -38.84 20.44 -12.98
CA LEU A 125 -40.18 19.89 -12.87
C LEU A 125 -40.74 19.90 -11.43
N GLN A 126 -39.91 20.15 -10.40
CA GLN A 126 -40.37 20.32 -9.02
C GLN A 126 -41.28 21.54 -8.84
N SER A 127 -41.23 22.52 -9.75
CA SER A 127 -42.10 23.69 -9.75
C SER A 127 -43.56 23.38 -10.12
N PHE A 128 -43.85 22.20 -10.66
CA PHE A 128 -45.19 21.76 -11.03
C PHE A 128 -45.80 20.85 -9.96
N ASP A 129 -47.14 20.88 -9.84
CA ASP A 129 -47.86 19.94 -8.98
C ASP A 129 -47.77 18.50 -9.53
N VAL A 130 -47.57 17.51 -8.64
CA VAL A 130 -47.41 16.10 -9.03
C VAL A 130 -48.68 15.53 -9.69
N GLY A 131 -49.86 16.04 -9.33
CA GLY A 131 -51.14 15.65 -9.91
C GLY A 131 -51.30 16.06 -11.37
N ARG A 132 -50.39 16.88 -11.91
CA ARG A 132 -50.34 17.17 -13.36
C ARG A 132 -49.79 16.01 -14.20
N PHE A 133 -49.14 15.02 -13.58
CA PHE A 133 -48.58 13.85 -14.26
C PHE A 133 -49.56 12.68 -14.21
N GLY A 134 -49.63 11.90 -15.29
CA GLY A 134 -50.65 10.87 -15.51
C GLY A 134 -50.56 9.68 -14.55
N PHE A 135 -49.36 9.35 -14.09
CA PHE A 135 -49.09 8.33 -13.09
C PHE A 135 -48.70 9.00 -11.77
N ASN A 136 -49.62 8.96 -10.81
CA ASN A 136 -49.51 9.58 -9.50
C ASN A 136 -50.17 8.70 -8.42
N GLY A 137 -50.00 9.09 -7.15
CA GLY A 137 -50.53 8.36 -5.99
C GLY A 137 -49.47 8.16 -4.92
N LYS A 138 -49.88 7.63 -3.76
CA LYS A 138 -49.06 7.59 -2.54
C LYS A 138 -47.67 6.97 -2.74
N ALA A 139 -47.57 5.86 -3.48
CA ALA A 139 -46.29 5.19 -3.72
C ALA A 139 -45.34 6.03 -4.61
N GLU A 140 -45.89 6.79 -5.56
CA GLU A 140 -45.11 7.69 -6.42
C GLU A 140 -44.67 8.93 -5.64
N GLU A 141 -45.55 9.49 -4.81
CA GLU A 141 -45.25 10.63 -3.93
C GLU A 141 -44.14 10.29 -2.92
N GLU A 142 -44.21 9.12 -2.27
CA GLU A 142 -43.18 8.64 -1.35
C GLU A 142 -41.83 8.44 -2.07
N MET A 143 -41.85 7.95 -3.33
CA MET A 143 -40.65 7.82 -4.15
C MET A 143 -40.06 9.20 -4.50
N GLU A 144 -40.90 10.14 -4.92
CA GLU A 144 -40.46 11.49 -5.26
C GLU A 144 -39.92 12.26 -4.07
N GLU A 145 -40.48 12.07 -2.87
CA GLU A 145 -39.92 12.69 -1.68
C GLU A 145 -38.49 12.22 -1.41
N ARG A 146 -38.21 10.91 -1.57
CA ARG A 146 -36.85 10.36 -1.45
C ARG A 146 -35.93 10.93 -2.53
N PHE A 147 -36.38 10.95 -3.78
CA PHE A 147 -35.59 11.47 -4.90
C PHE A 147 -35.24 12.95 -4.73
N ARG A 148 -36.19 13.77 -4.28
CA ARG A 148 -35.97 15.19 -4.00
C ARG A 148 -34.96 15.40 -2.88
N LYS A 149 -35.01 14.61 -1.80
CA LYS A 149 -34.03 14.68 -0.70
C LYS A 149 -32.60 14.40 -1.17
N ASN A 150 -32.45 13.51 -2.15
CA ASN A 150 -31.13 13.08 -2.63
C ASN A 150 -30.64 13.83 -3.88
N LEU A 151 -31.47 14.68 -4.48
CA LEU A 151 -31.20 15.30 -5.78
C LEU A 151 -29.95 16.17 -5.79
N ASP A 152 -29.80 17.06 -4.81
CA ASP A 152 -28.65 17.97 -4.74
C ASP A 152 -27.35 17.20 -4.54
N SER A 153 -27.37 16.16 -3.68
CA SER A 153 -26.24 15.26 -3.46
C SER A 153 -25.86 14.54 -4.75
N ASN A 154 -26.83 13.99 -5.48
CA ASN A 154 -26.58 13.28 -6.73
C ASN A 154 -26.05 14.20 -7.84
N ILE A 155 -26.53 15.45 -7.92
CA ILE A 155 -26.00 16.43 -8.88
C ILE A 155 -24.53 16.75 -8.56
N LYS A 156 -24.18 16.91 -7.28
CA LYS A 156 -22.79 17.12 -6.85
C LYS A 156 -21.92 15.90 -7.14
N ALA A 157 -22.35 14.71 -6.75
CA ALA A 157 -21.70 13.44 -7.05
C ALA A 157 -21.44 13.27 -8.55
N LEU A 158 -22.43 13.63 -9.37
CA LEU A 158 -22.31 13.58 -10.82
C LEU A 158 -21.33 14.61 -11.37
N GLN A 159 -21.31 15.82 -10.83
CA GLN A 159 -20.32 16.85 -11.20
C GLN A 159 -18.90 16.37 -10.87
N VAL A 160 -18.70 15.80 -9.67
CA VAL A 160 -17.45 15.17 -9.26
C VAL A 160 -17.04 14.08 -10.26
N ALA A 161 -17.95 13.18 -10.63
CA ALA A 161 -17.67 12.14 -11.60
C ALA A 161 -17.32 12.69 -13.00
N MET A 162 -17.93 13.80 -13.42
CA MET A 162 -17.60 14.48 -14.69
C MET A 162 -16.25 15.18 -14.65
N ASP A 163 -15.84 15.69 -13.49
CA ASP A 163 -14.54 16.35 -13.33
C ASP A 163 -13.41 15.35 -13.14
N SER A 164 -13.64 14.26 -12.39
CA SER A 164 -12.63 13.22 -12.15
C SER A 164 -12.20 12.52 -13.43
N VAL A 165 -13.11 12.22 -14.35
CA VAL A 165 -12.77 11.57 -15.64
C VAL A 165 -11.87 12.42 -16.54
N LYS A 166 -11.70 13.73 -16.26
CA LYS A 166 -10.78 14.61 -17.01
C LYS A 166 -9.32 14.41 -16.62
N PHE A 167 -9.03 13.95 -15.40
CA PHE A 167 -7.67 13.81 -14.89
C PHE A 167 -7.32 12.42 -14.36
N MET A 168 -8.32 11.60 -14.05
CA MET A 168 -8.15 10.24 -13.57
C MET A 168 -8.46 9.21 -14.66
N GLN A 169 -7.53 8.27 -14.85
CA GLN A 169 -7.71 7.07 -15.66
C GLN A 169 -7.21 5.90 -14.83
N VAL A 170 -8.15 5.13 -14.30
CA VAL A 170 -7.85 3.87 -13.60
C VAL A 170 -8.21 2.74 -14.55
N GLU A 171 -7.25 1.85 -14.80
CA GLU A 171 -7.39 0.75 -15.77
C GLU A 171 -8.41 -0.28 -15.31
N GLU A 172 -8.29 -0.77 -14.08
CA GLU A 172 -9.14 -1.81 -13.51
C GLU A 172 -9.19 -1.71 -11.98
N ILE A 173 -10.33 -2.10 -11.39
CA ILE A 173 -10.48 -2.34 -9.96
C ILE A 173 -10.63 -3.85 -9.75
N VAL A 174 -9.77 -4.44 -8.94
CA VAL A 174 -9.73 -5.89 -8.71
C VAL A 174 -9.97 -6.19 -7.23
N ASN A 175 -10.96 -7.04 -6.93
CA ASN A 175 -11.15 -7.54 -5.57
C ASN A 175 -10.02 -8.52 -5.22
N LEU A 176 -9.40 -8.40 -4.04
CA LEU A 176 -8.25 -9.24 -3.66
C LEU A 176 -8.61 -10.72 -3.40
N GLY A 177 -9.89 -11.07 -3.44
CA GLY A 177 -10.39 -12.43 -3.36
C GLY A 177 -10.29 -13.03 -1.97
N SER A 178 -10.69 -14.30 -1.85
CA SER A 178 -10.91 -14.97 -0.56
C SER A 178 -9.65 -15.23 0.29
N GLY A 179 -8.46 -14.88 -0.22
CA GLY A 179 -7.24 -14.92 0.58
C GLY A 179 -7.18 -13.76 1.58
N VAL A 180 -7.70 -12.60 1.17
CA VAL A 180 -7.74 -11.38 1.97
C VAL A 180 -9.17 -11.10 2.43
N ASN A 181 -10.11 -11.09 1.49
CA ASN A 181 -11.50 -10.72 1.75
C ASN A 181 -12.31 -11.91 2.28
N SER A 182 -13.33 -11.65 3.09
CA SER A 182 -14.20 -12.66 3.67
C SER A 182 -15.64 -12.13 3.78
N PRO A 183 -16.58 -12.88 4.39
CA PRO A 183 -17.90 -12.32 4.71
C PRO A 183 -17.89 -11.19 5.75
N HIS A 184 -16.74 -10.91 6.36
CA HIS A 184 -16.51 -9.83 7.32
C HIS A 184 -16.11 -8.51 6.62
N GLU A 185 -15.71 -7.50 7.38
CA GLU A 185 -15.16 -6.25 6.82
C GLU A 185 -13.62 -6.29 6.89
N GLU A 186 -12.95 -6.04 5.77
CA GLU A 186 -11.49 -5.93 5.67
C GLU A 186 -11.04 -4.53 5.23
N VAL A 187 -10.15 -3.94 6.03
CA VAL A 187 -9.76 -2.54 5.93
C VAL A 187 -8.27 -2.29 6.19
N PHE A 188 -7.76 -1.13 5.76
CA PHE A 188 -6.39 -0.64 6.00
C PHE A 188 -5.28 -1.62 5.53
N PRO A 189 -5.21 -1.90 4.22
CA PRO A 189 -4.10 -2.64 3.64
C PRO A 189 -2.76 -1.92 3.85
N ALA A 190 -1.74 -2.66 4.26
CA ALA A 190 -0.36 -2.20 4.34
C ALA A 190 0.58 -3.28 3.79
N LEU A 191 1.30 -2.96 2.72
CA LEU A 191 2.14 -3.91 1.99
C LEU A 191 3.63 -3.72 2.35
N THR A 192 4.37 -4.81 2.51
CA THR A 192 5.83 -4.74 2.63
C THR A 192 6.50 -4.25 1.36
N THR A 193 7.71 -3.70 1.47
CA THR A 193 8.46 -3.15 0.34
C THR A 193 8.78 -4.18 -0.72
N ASP A 194 9.06 -5.42 -0.31
CA ASP A 194 9.25 -6.58 -1.19
C ASP A 194 7.93 -7.18 -1.72
N ARG A 195 6.78 -6.59 -1.35
CA ARG A 195 5.42 -6.98 -1.73
C ARG A 195 5.02 -8.39 -1.35
N ARG A 196 5.75 -9.00 -0.42
CA ARG A 196 5.55 -10.37 0.00
C ARG A 196 4.40 -10.51 1.00
N PHE A 197 4.26 -9.55 1.92
CA PHE A 197 3.24 -9.59 2.96
C PHE A 197 2.30 -8.39 2.88
N LEU A 198 1.00 -8.68 2.99
CA LEU A 198 -0.06 -7.70 3.16
C LEU A 198 -0.62 -7.82 4.56
N TYR A 199 -0.48 -6.76 5.34
CA TYR A 199 -1.18 -6.58 6.61
C TYR A 199 -2.52 -5.89 6.36
N PHE A 200 -3.54 -6.27 7.10
CA PHE A 200 -4.86 -5.65 7.01
C PHE A 200 -5.64 -5.92 8.30
N THR A 201 -6.69 -5.13 8.53
CA THR A 201 -7.58 -5.28 9.67
C THR A 201 -8.85 -5.98 9.24
N ARG A 202 -9.36 -6.92 10.05
CA ARG A 202 -10.65 -7.58 9.85
C ARG A 202 -11.59 -7.33 11.03
N PHE A 203 -12.82 -6.94 10.73
CA PHE A 203 -13.90 -6.81 11.71
C PHE A 203 -14.59 -8.15 11.96
N MET A 204 -14.43 -8.76 13.14
CA MET A 204 -14.95 -10.09 13.43
C MET A 204 -16.40 -10.03 13.97
N GLU A 205 -17.39 -10.34 13.13
CA GLU A 205 -18.82 -10.26 13.50
C GLU A 205 -19.25 -11.38 14.48
N GLY A 206 -20.08 -11.05 15.49
CA GLY A 206 -20.59 -12.00 16.51
C GLY A 206 -19.92 -11.90 17.88
N GLN A 207 -18.80 -11.19 17.96
CA GLN A 207 -18.23 -10.63 19.19
C GLN A 207 -18.13 -9.12 18.95
N ARG A 208 -19.14 -8.34 19.33
CA ARG A 208 -19.07 -6.87 19.27
C ARG A 208 -17.84 -6.41 20.07
N THR A 209 -16.69 -6.22 19.40
CA THR A 209 -15.50 -5.40 19.76
C THR A 209 -14.18 -5.81 19.06
N ASN A 210 -14.04 -6.93 18.33
CA ASN A 210 -12.71 -7.31 17.79
C ASN A 210 -12.50 -6.88 16.33
N ASP A 211 -11.83 -5.75 16.16
CA ASP A 211 -10.94 -5.54 15.02
C ASP A 211 -9.66 -6.32 15.29
N ASP A 212 -9.24 -7.17 14.35
CA ASP A 212 -7.99 -7.92 14.45
C ASP A 212 -7.04 -7.50 13.32
N LEU A 213 -5.75 -7.36 13.64
CA LEU A 213 -4.69 -7.28 12.65
C LEU A 213 -4.33 -8.67 12.12
N LEU A 214 -4.38 -8.81 10.80
CA LEU A 214 -4.05 -10.02 10.05
C LEU A 214 -2.90 -9.77 9.08
N ILE A 215 -2.29 -10.87 8.64
CA ILE A 215 -1.25 -10.90 7.61
C ILE A 215 -1.59 -11.98 6.57
N SER A 216 -1.37 -11.66 5.29
CA SER A 216 -1.41 -12.62 4.18
C SER A 216 -0.10 -12.56 3.41
N GLU A 217 0.39 -13.73 2.97
CA GLU A 217 1.58 -13.85 2.11
C GLU A 217 1.16 -14.03 0.65
N TYR A 218 1.81 -13.32 -0.26
CA TYR A 218 1.55 -13.45 -1.69
C TYR A 218 2.13 -14.76 -2.23
N ASN A 219 1.34 -15.49 -3.02
CA ASN A 219 1.76 -16.74 -3.64
C ASN A 219 2.04 -16.53 -5.13
N ASP A 220 3.31 -16.39 -5.49
CA ASP A 220 3.74 -16.17 -6.88
C ASP A 220 3.31 -17.27 -7.85
N LYS A 221 3.23 -18.53 -7.38
CA LYS A 221 2.84 -19.67 -8.23
C LYS A 221 1.36 -19.66 -8.58
N LEU A 222 0.53 -19.16 -7.66
CA LEU A 222 -0.92 -19.09 -7.82
C LEU A 222 -1.40 -17.71 -8.23
N VAL A 223 -0.50 -16.71 -8.24
CA VAL A 223 -0.76 -15.30 -8.57
C VAL A 223 -1.95 -14.78 -7.76
N ARG A 224 -1.91 -15.02 -6.45
CA ARG A 224 -2.95 -14.61 -5.50
C ARG A 224 -2.40 -14.53 -4.08
N TRP A 225 -3.08 -13.76 -3.25
CA TRP A 225 -2.88 -13.76 -1.81
C TRP A 225 -3.25 -15.11 -1.19
N GLY A 226 -2.44 -15.55 -0.22
CA GLY A 226 -2.75 -16.68 0.65
C GLY A 226 -3.89 -16.36 1.62
N GLU A 227 -4.32 -17.36 2.39
CA GLU A 227 -5.31 -17.14 3.45
C GLU A 227 -4.70 -16.30 4.58
N GLY A 228 -5.30 -15.14 4.84
CA GLY A 228 -4.90 -14.26 5.91
C GLY A 228 -5.13 -14.88 7.28
N HIS A 229 -4.15 -14.72 8.17
CA HIS A 229 -4.20 -15.22 9.55
C HIS A 229 -3.81 -14.13 10.53
N SER A 230 -4.27 -14.27 11.78
CA SER A 230 -4.01 -13.30 12.84
C SER A 230 -2.53 -13.17 13.16
N MET A 231 -2.09 -11.95 13.47
CA MET A 231 -0.75 -11.67 13.96
C MET A 231 -0.49 -12.35 15.32
N SER A 232 0.68 -12.97 15.47
CA SER A 232 1.03 -13.71 16.68
C SER A 232 1.19 -12.77 17.88
N ARG A 233 0.42 -13.02 18.95
CA ARG A 233 0.50 -12.30 20.24
C ARG A 233 0.23 -10.79 20.19
N PHE A 234 -0.46 -10.33 19.15
CA PHE A 234 -0.91 -8.94 19.05
C PHE A 234 -2.35 -8.79 19.54
N ASN A 235 -3.29 -9.41 18.80
CA ASN A 235 -4.73 -9.22 18.97
C ASN A 235 -5.20 -9.63 20.37
N THR A 236 -5.88 -8.71 21.04
CA THR A 236 -6.55 -8.92 22.31
C THR A 236 -8.06 -9.13 22.12
N LYS A 237 -8.87 -8.79 23.13
CA LYS A 237 -10.33 -8.77 23.04
C LYS A 237 -10.88 -7.37 22.70
N GLY A 238 -10.00 -6.38 22.72
CA GLY A 238 -10.32 -5.01 22.34
C GLY A 238 -10.10 -4.80 20.84
N PRO A 239 -10.69 -3.74 20.26
CA PRO A 239 -10.47 -3.39 18.86
C PRO A 239 -9.01 -2.98 18.62
N GLU A 240 -8.32 -3.68 17.72
CA GLU A 240 -6.91 -3.46 17.41
C GLU A 240 -6.62 -3.67 15.92
N GLY A 241 -5.98 -2.69 15.28
CA GLY A 241 -5.70 -2.77 13.85
C GLY A 241 -5.41 -1.41 13.27
N TYR A 242 -6.07 -1.09 12.14
CA TYR A 242 -5.95 0.20 11.45
C TYR A 242 -4.49 0.58 11.23
N SER A 243 -3.73 -0.36 10.65
CA SER A 243 -2.27 -0.31 10.62
C SER A 243 -1.72 0.53 9.47
N SER A 244 -0.60 1.21 9.70
CA SER A 244 0.33 1.66 8.65
C SER A 244 1.70 1.06 8.85
N LEU A 245 2.37 0.71 7.75
CA LEU A 245 3.70 0.11 7.74
C LEU A 245 4.69 1.10 7.10
N MET A 246 5.77 1.38 7.80
CA MET A 246 6.89 2.15 7.26
C MET A 246 7.58 1.38 6.13
N ARG A 247 8.20 2.09 5.18
CA ARG A 247 8.88 1.47 4.04
C ARG A 247 10.09 0.63 4.40
N ASP A 248 10.58 0.70 5.64
CA ASP A 248 11.58 -0.22 6.15
C ASP A 248 11.03 -1.66 6.38
N SER A 249 9.71 -1.85 6.25
CA SER A 249 8.96 -3.09 6.51
C SER A 249 9.15 -3.68 7.91
N ARG A 250 9.63 -2.88 8.87
CA ARG A 250 9.88 -3.28 10.26
C ARG A 250 9.07 -2.45 11.24
N GLN A 251 8.92 -1.14 11.03
CA GLN A 251 8.19 -0.28 11.93
C GLN A 251 6.73 -0.13 11.47
N MET A 252 5.79 -0.51 12.34
CA MET A 252 4.35 -0.38 12.11
C MET A 252 3.74 0.58 13.15
N TYR A 253 2.69 1.30 12.76
CA TYR A 253 1.81 2.02 13.67
C TYR A 253 0.41 1.43 13.60
N VAL A 254 -0.23 1.25 14.75
CA VAL A 254 -1.51 0.57 14.89
C VAL A 254 -2.41 1.34 15.85
N THR A 255 -3.71 1.26 15.63
CA THR A 255 -4.72 1.79 16.56
C THR A 255 -5.11 0.70 17.53
N VAL A 256 -5.10 1.02 18.82
CA VAL A 256 -5.37 0.08 19.90
C VAL A 256 -6.40 0.69 20.83
N CYS A 257 -7.47 -0.05 21.09
CA CYS A 257 -8.57 0.36 21.94
C CYS A 257 -8.72 -0.63 23.11
N GLU A 258 -9.24 -0.17 24.25
CA GLU A 258 -9.60 -1.01 25.40
C GLU A 258 -8.46 -1.89 25.97
N ARG A 259 -7.20 -1.56 25.68
CA ARG A 259 -6.00 -2.23 26.20
C ARG A 259 -5.38 -1.46 27.37
N GLU A 260 -4.76 -2.17 28.31
CA GLU A 260 -3.95 -1.53 29.35
C GLU A 260 -2.86 -0.64 28.72
N GLY A 261 -2.79 0.62 29.15
CA GLY A 261 -1.86 1.61 28.61
C GLY A 261 -2.47 2.55 27.55
N VAL A 262 -3.72 2.32 27.12
CA VAL A 262 -4.49 3.30 26.33
C VAL A 262 -4.91 4.46 27.25
N ALA A 263 -4.62 5.69 26.84
CA ALA A 263 -4.97 6.91 27.56
C ALA A 263 -6.44 7.31 27.35
N GLY A 264 -6.93 7.23 26.11
CA GLY A 264 -8.27 7.69 25.72
C GLY A 264 -9.21 6.59 25.26
N GLY A 265 -10.00 6.90 24.22
CA GLY A 265 -10.92 5.94 23.61
C GLY A 265 -10.17 4.86 22.82
N CYS A 266 -9.22 5.29 22.01
CA CYS A 266 -8.24 4.48 21.31
C CYS A 266 -6.97 5.31 21.18
N ASP A 267 -5.83 4.64 21.15
CA ASP A 267 -4.52 5.27 21.08
C ASP A 267 -3.73 4.71 19.90
N ILE A 268 -2.76 5.50 19.44
CA ILE A 268 -1.78 5.09 18.44
C ILE A 268 -0.62 4.41 19.16
N TRP A 269 -0.27 3.21 18.70
CA TRP A 269 0.83 2.40 19.20
C TRP A 269 1.82 2.15 18.07
N GLN A 270 3.06 1.90 18.44
CA GLN A 270 4.14 1.54 17.54
C GLN A 270 4.58 0.11 17.80
N ALA A 271 4.81 -0.65 16.74
CA ALA A 271 5.22 -2.05 16.79
C ALA A 271 6.41 -2.32 15.85
N VAL A 272 7.34 -3.16 16.30
CA VAL A 272 8.40 -3.71 15.45
C VAL A 272 7.95 -5.09 15.00
N VAL A 273 7.80 -5.28 13.69
CA VAL A 273 7.25 -6.48 13.07
C VAL A 273 8.28 -7.24 12.25
N LYS A 274 8.15 -8.58 12.23
CA LYS A 274 8.95 -9.48 11.41
C LYS A 274 8.07 -10.61 10.89
N GLY A 275 7.44 -10.38 9.73
CA GLY A 275 6.40 -11.26 9.20
C GLY A 275 5.21 -11.29 10.16
N ASP A 276 4.82 -12.48 10.61
CA ASP A 276 3.69 -12.69 11.53
C ASP A 276 4.00 -12.41 13.01
N LYS A 277 5.24 -12.00 13.33
CA LYS A 277 5.71 -11.75 14.71
C LYS A 277 5.80 -10.27 15.02
N ILE A 278 5.47 -9.95 16.26
CA ILE A 278 5.73 -8.64 16.86
C ILE A 278 6.83 -8.80 17.90
N ASP A 279 7.96 -8.14 17.66
CA ASP A 279 9.13 -8.19 18.55
C ASP A 279 8.96 -7.22 19.72
N ARG A 280 8.42 -6.02 19.46
CA ARG A 280 8.13 -5.01 20.48
C ARG A 280 6.86 -4.24 20.12
N ILE A 281 6.07 -3.86 21.12
CA ILE A 281 4.90 -3.00 20.96
C ILE A 281 4.72 -2.10 22.18
N GLN A 282 4.44 -0.82 21.94
CA GLN A 282 4.19 0.18 22.99
C GLN A 282 3.37 1.36 22.45
N PRO A 283 2.70 2.15 23.31
CA PRO A 283 2.11 3.42 22.90
C PRO A 283 3.16 4.32 22.24
N VAL A 284 2.76 5.16 21.30
CA VAL A 284 3.68 6.19 20.79
C VAL A 284 4.01 7.18 21.91
N GLU A 285 5.28 7.54 22.03
CA GLU A 285 5.73 8.46 23.07
C GLU A 285 5.59 9.91 22.59
N GLY A 286 5.16 10.80 23.48
CA GLY A 286 4.96 12.22 23.17
C GLY A 286 3.55 12.69 23.43
N LEU A 287 3.06 13.62 22.60
CA LEU A 287 1.76 14.28 22.78
C LEU A 287 0.71 13.86 21.72
N VAL A 288 1.00 12.80 20.98
CA VAL A 288 0.09 12.25 19.97
C VAL A 288 -1.11 11.56 20.60
N ASN A 289 -0.95 10.73 21.63
CA ASN A 289 -2.12 10.15 22.31
C ASN A 289 -2.74 11.15 23.29
N SER A 290 -4.06 11.08 23.46
CA SER A 290 -4.86 11.97 24.30
C SER A 290 -5.99 11.21 25.02
N ASP A 291 -6.79 11.90 25.83
CA ASP A 291 -7.97 11.31 26.48
C ASP A 291 -9.14 11.02 25.51
N TYR A 292 -8.96 11.25 24.20
CA TYR A 292 -9.97 11.11 23.15
C TYR A 292 -9.68 9.91 22.25
N TRP A 293 -10.43 9.74 21.17
CA TRP A 293 -10.11 8.74 20.15
C TRP A 293 -8.99 9.28 19.25
N ASP A 294 -7.87 8.58 19.20
CA ASP A 294 -6.70 8.84 18.36
C ASP A 294 -6.32 7.56 17.60
N GLY A 295 -6.23 7.63 16.28
CA GLY A 295 -6.02 6.43 15.48
C GLY A 295 -5.65 6.67 14.02
N GLN A 296 -5.56 5.57 13.29
CA GLN A 296 -5.37 5.51 11.84
C GLN A 296 -4.16 6.35 11.38
N ALA A 297 -3.02 6.13 12.04
CA ALA A 297 -1.81 6.88 11.74
C ALA A 297 -1.25 6.54 10.36
N SER A 298 -0.66 7.52 9.69
CA SER A 298 0.22 7.38 8.55
C SER A 298 1.44 8.27 8.74
N VAL A 299 2.62 7.76 8.42
CA VAL A 299 3.89 8.40 8.72
C VAL A 299 4.69 8.58 7.43
N SER A 300 5.31 9.74 7.27
CA SER A 300 6.19 10.03 6.13
C SER A 300 7.35 9.04 6.05
N CYS A 301 7.88 8.79 4.86
CA CYS A 301 8.91 7.77 4.64
C CYS A 301 10.18 7.99 5.49
N ASP A 302 10.52 9.25 5.76
CA ASP A 302 11.62 9.67 6.63
C ASP A 302 11.36 9.44 8.14
N GLY A 303 10.14 9.07 8.54
CA GLY A 303 9.76 8.83 9.93
C GLY A 303 9.57 10.08 10.77
N GLN A 304 9.56 11.28 10.17
CA GLN A 304 9.59 12.55 10.90
C GLN A 304 8.21 13.19 11.09
N THR A 305 7.25 12.89 10.23
CA THR A 305 5.91 13.48 10.29
C THR A 305 4.84 12.40 10.34
N MET A 306 3.98 12.46 11.35
CA MET A 306 2.80 11.59 11.48
C MET A 306 1.54 12.39 11.18
N TYR A 307 0.67 11.83 10.35
CA TYR A 307 -0.70 12.27 10.14
C TYR A 307 -1.63 11.23 10.75
N PHE A 308 -2.66 11.66 11.46
CA PHE A 308 -3.57 10.75 12.16
C PHE A 308 -4.95 11.36 12.35
N ALA A 309 -5.95 10.52 12.55
CA ALA A 309 -7.31 10.94 12.81
C ALA A 309 -7.54 11.08 14.33
N SER A 310 -8.22 12.13 14.76
CA SER A 310 -8.47 12.39 16.18
C SER A 310 -9.78 13.14 16.43
N GLN A 311 -10.44 12.80 17.54
CA GLN A 311 -11.63 13.50 18.05
C GLN A 311 -11.29 14.51 19.17
N ARG A 312 -10.01 14.86 19.32
CA ARG A 312 -9.58 15.84 20.34
C ARG A 312 -10.21 17.23 20.12
N PRO A 313 -10.40 18.03 21.19
CA PRO A 313 -10.86 19.40 21.07
C PRO A 313 -9.92 20.27 20.23
N GLY A 314 -10.51 21.24 19.51
CA GLY A 314 -9.78 22.14 18.60
C GLY A 314 -9.84 21.71 17.13
N GLY A 315 -10.57 20.64 16.82
CA GLY A 315 -10.98 20.28 15.47
C GLY A 315 -12.20 21.07 14.96
N VAL A 316 -12.57 20.82 13.71
CA VAL A 316 -13.68 21.41 12.97
C VAL A 316 -14.97 20.62 13.17
N GLY A 317 -14.89 19.28 13.14
CA GLY A 317 -16.06 18.41 13.12
C GLY A 317 -15.90 17.16 13.99
N GLY A 318 -16.27 16.02 13.42
CA GLY A 318 -16.26 14.71 14.07
C GLY A 318 -14.84 14.23 14.38
N ALA A 319 -14.32 13.32 13.56
CA ALA A 319 -12.90 12.99 13.59
C ALA A 319 -12.21 13.90 12.57
N ASP A 320 -11.12 14.52 12.97
CA ASP A 320 -10.33 15.42 12.12
C ASP A 320 -8.95 14.82 11.86
N ILE A 321 -8.30 15.22 10.77
CA ILE A 321 -6.89 14.91 10.54
C ILE A 321 -5.99 15.94 11.22
N TRP A 322 -5.06 15.42 11.99
CA TRP A 322 -4.01 16.15 12.69
C TRP A 322 -2.65 15.68 12.20
N MET A 323 -1.64 16.54 12.36
CA MET A 323 -0.25 16.18 12.13
C MET A 323 0.61 16.42 13.37
N SER A 324 1.65 15.63 13.54
CA SER A 324 2.68 15.82 14.55
C SER A 324 4.05 15.57 13.95
N GLU A 325 5.00 16.43 14.28
CA GLU A 325 6.41 16.25 13.92
C GLU A 325 7.17 15.62 15.08
N LYS A 326 8.15 14.79 14.75
CA LYS A 326 9.05 14.19 15.73
C LYS A 326 10.07 15.23 16.18
N THR A 327 10.25 15.36 17.49
CA THR A 327 11.22 16.27 18.10
C THR A 327 12.63 15.70 18.02
N GLU A 328 13.65 16.53 18.26
CA GLU A 328 15.07 16.13 18.21
C GLU A 328 15.42 14.95 19.13
N ASN A 329 14.69 14.79 20.23
CA ASN A 329 14.82 13.68 21.18
C ASN A 329 13.96 12.46 20.84
N GLY A 330 13.32 12.43 19.67
CA GLY A 330 12.60 11.27 19.15
C GLY A 330 11.14 11.12 19.61
N TYR A 331 10.62 12.03 20.42
CA TYR A 331 9.21 12.03 20.83
C TYR A 331 8.32 12.67 19.77
N TRP A 332 7.04 12.29 19.71
CA TRP A 332 6.08 13.02 18.89
C TRP A 332 5.69 14.33 19.57
N GLY A 333 5.87 15.44 18.85
CA GLY A 333 5.58 16.78 19.31
C GLY A 333 4.08 17.07 19.51
N ARG A 334 3.76 18.36 19.67
CA ARG A 334 2.37 18.80 19.85
C ARG A 334 1.61 18.68 18.53
N PRO A 335 0.46 17.97 18.50
CA PRO A 335 -0.31 17.86 17.27
C PRO A 335 -0.96 19.17 16.83
N ILE A 336 -1.03 19.36 15.51
CA ILE A 336 -1.59 20.54 14.82
C ILE A 336 -2.71 20.05 13.90
N ASN A 337 -3.90 20.64 14.02
CA ASN A 337 -5.03 20.35 13.15
C ASN A 337 -4.73 20.87 11.73
N LEU A 338 -5.04 20.09 10.68
CA LEU A 338 -4.78 20.49 9.29
C LEU A 338 -5.71 21.61 8.77
N GLY A 339 -6.65 22.06 9.58
CA GLY A 339 -7.51 23.20 9.32
C GLY A 339 -8.65 22.92 8.36
N SER A 340 -9.53 23.90 8.19
CA SER A 340 -10.82 23.76 7.49
C SER A 340 -10.74 23.56 5.97
N LYS A 341 -9.53 23.50 5.40
CA LYS A 341 -9.34 23.06 4.01
C LYS A 341 -9.42 21.54 3.90
N ILE A 342 -8.83 20.85 4.88
CA ILE A 342 -8.80 19.39 4.96
C ILE A 342 -10.00 18.90 5.78
N ASN A 343 -10.19 19.47 6.97
CA ASN A 343 -11.23 19.05 7.90
C ASN A 343 -12.55 19.80 7.67
N THR A 344 -13.66 19.12 7.90
CA THR A 344 -15.04 19.60 7.70
C THR A 344 -15.85 19.39 8.99
N GLU A 345 -17.16 19.60 8.95
CA GLU A 345 -18.05 19.23 10.06
C GLU A 345 -18.25 17.70 10.19
N GLY A 346 -17.88 16.93 9.16
CA GLY A 346 -18.00 15.48 9.10
C GLY A 346 -16.83 14.75 9.77
N HIS A 347 -16.60 13.51 9.35
CA HIS A 347 -15.42 12.72 9.75
C HIS A 347 -14.41 12.71 8.60
N GLU A 348 -13.19 13.15 8.88
CA GLU A 348 -11.98 12.95 8.07
C GLU A 348 -11.05 11.94 8.76
N GLN A 349 -10.81 10.84 8.07
CA GLN A 349 -10.23 9.63 8.63
C GLN A 349 -9.28 8.95 7.64
N ALA A 350 -8.60 7.90 8.10
CA ALA A 350 -7.71 7.06 7.29
C ALA A 350 -6.69 7.86 6.44
N PRO A 351 -5.94 8.81 7.02
CA PRO A 351 -4.92 9.54 6.28
C PRO A 351 -3.86 8.56 5.75
N TYR A 352 -3.40 8.82 4.53
CA TYR A 352 -2.25 8.18 3.90
C TYR A 352 -1.40 9.27 3.27
N ILE A 353 -0.20 9.48 3.81
CA ILE A 353 0.80 10.36 3.20
C ILE A 353 1.66 9.55 2.23
N THR A 354 1.89 10.08 1.03
CA THR A 354 2.82 9.48 0.07
C THR A 354 4.26 9.50 0.56
N ASP A 355 5.10 8.65 -0.02
CA ASP A 355 6.48 8.46 0.46
C ASP A 355 7.33 9.74 0.36
N ASP A 356 7.05 10.58 -0.63
CA ASP A 356 7.64 11.92 -0.82
C ASP A 356 7.15 12.96 0.21
N GLY A 357 6.11 12.67 0.99
CA GLY A 357 5.52 13.60 1.95
C GLY A 357 4.66 14.71 1.34
N GLU A 358 4.33 14.62 0.05
CA GLU A 358 3.74 15.72 -0.72
C GLU A 358 2.24 15.58 -0.98
N THR A 359 1.73 14.35 -1.02
CA THR A 359 0.34 14.06 -1.35
C THR A 359 -0.35 13.31 -0.21
N LEU A 360 -1.39 13.92 0.35
CA LEU A 360 -2.22 13.33 1.38
C LEU A 360 -3.50 12.78 0.75
N TYR A 361 -3.71 11.48 0.94
CA TYR A 361 -4.98 10.81 0.71
C TYR A 361 -5.72 10.62 2.02
N PHE A 362 -7.05 10.73 2.03
CA PHE A 362 -7.85 10.50 3.22
C PHE A 362 -9.30 10.20 2.88
N ALA A 363 -10.02 9.55 3.78
CA ALA A 363 -11.46 9.31 3.67
C ALA A 363 -12.23 10.46 4.32
N SER A 364 -13.33 10.90 3.73
CA SER A 364 -14.21 11.92 4.31
C SER A 364 -15.70 11.65 4.09
N SER A 365 -16.49 11.91 5.13
CA SER A 365 -17.96 11.94 5.10
C SER A 365 -18.56 13.34 5.05
N GLY A 366 -17.74 14.40 5.09
CA GLY A 366 -18.20 15.79 5.09
C GLY A 366 -17.87 16.59 3.82
N HIS A 367 -16.85 16.19 3.06
CA HIS A 367 -16.59 16.77 1.75
C HIS A 367 -17.68 16.38 0.74
N PRO A 368 -17.94 17.20 -0.31
CA PRO A 368 -18.84 16.82 -1.38
C PRO A 368 -18.36 15.56 -2.10
N GLY A 369 -19.19 14.51 -2.11
CA GLY A 369 -18.83 13.20 -2.63
C GLY A 369 -19.99 12.46 -3.29
N MET A 370 -19.79 11.16 -3.49
CA MET A 370 -20.64 10.21 -4.19
C MET A 370 -21.28 9.20 -3.23
N GLY A 371 -20.56 8.81 -2.18
CA GLY A 371 -21.00 7.85 -1.15
C GLY A 371 -21.16 8.47 0.24
N GLU A 372 -21.29 7.60 1.25
CA GLU A 372 -21.32 8.01 2.67
C GLU A 372 -19.93 8.43 3.17
N GLU A 373 -18.89 7.86 2.58
CA GLU A 373 -17.49 8.17 2.84
C GLU A 373 -16.71 7.92 1.56
N ASP A 374 -15.95 8.93 1.12
CA ASP A 374 -15.21 8.92 -0.14
C ASP A 374 -13.73 9.21 0.11
N ILE A 375 -12.86 8.76 -0.80
CA ILE A 375 -11.43 9.07 -0.75
C ILE A 375 -11.13 10.39 -1.47
N TYR A 376 -10.40 11.27 -0.79
CA TYR A 376 -9.94 12.56 -1.28
C TYR A 376 -8.43 12.61 -1.34
N MET A 377 -7.91 13.49 -2.18
CA MET A 377 -6.49 13.77 -2.33
C MET A 377 -6.25 15.27 -2.21
N SER A 378 -5.19 15.65 -1.49
CA SER A 378 -4.69 17.03 -1.41
C SER A 378 -3.18 17.05 -1.53
N TRP A 379 -2.64 18.10 -2.16
CA TRP A 379 -1.20 18.30 -2.32
C TRP A 379 -0.70 19.36 -1.37
N LYS A 380 0.51 19.15 -0.85
CA LYS A 380 1.25 20.13 -0.07
C LYS A 380 2.04 21.02 -1.01
N ASP A 381 1.79 22.32 -0.97
CA ASP A 381 2.62 23.29 -1.66
C ASP A 381 3.96 23.44 -0.92
N HIS A 382 5.07 23.12 -1.59
CA HIS A 382 6.41 23.17 -1.00
C HIS A 382 6.86 24.55 -0.53
N ASN A 383 6.38 25.61 -1.18
CA ASN A 383 6.83 26.97 -0.86
C ASN A 383 6.13 27.51 0.39
N THR A 384 4.90 27.07 0.64
CA THR A 384 4.03 27.60 1.71
C THR A 384 3.72 26.59 2.79
N GLY A 385 3.98 25.29 2.56
CA GLY A 385 3.59 24.18 3.42
C GLY A 385 2.07 23.96 3.49
N GLN A 386 1.28 24.66 2.68
CA GLN A 386 -0.18 24.59 2.74
C GLN A 386 -0.74 23.48 1.86
N TRP A 387 -1.77 22.82 2.38
CA TRP A 387 -2.57 21.87 1.63
C TRP A 387 -3.49 22.58 0.61
N SER A 388 -3.65 21.95 -0.55
CA SER A 388 -4.64 22.33 -1.56
C SER A 388 -6.06 22.01 -1.10
N VAL A 389 -7.05 22.51 -1.84
CA VAL A 389 -8.42 22.02 -1.67
C VAL A 389 -8.44 20.54 -2.06
N PRO A 390 -9.03 19.65 -1.22
CA PRO A 390 -9.11 18.24 -1.53
C PRO A 390 -9.95 17.96 -2.77
N ILE A 391 -9.51 17.00 -3.56
CA ILE A 391 -10.19 16.54 -4.76
C ILE A 391 -10.65 15.11 -4.54
N ASN A 392 -11.95 14.89 -4.73
CA ASN A 392 -12.53 13.56 -4.70
C ASN A 392 -12.00 12.71 -5.87
N LEU A 393 -11.61 11.46 -5.59
CA LEU A 393 -11.04 10.59 -6.61
C LEU A 393 -12.06 10.17 -7.69
N GLY A 394 -13.35 10.19 -7.39
CA GLY A 394 -14.42 9.85 -8.33
C GLY A 394 -14.32 8.42 -8.86
N PRO A 395 -15.17 8.03 -9.82
CA PRO A 395 -15.20 6.67 -10.33
C PRO A 395 -13.97 6.36 -11.20
N PRO A 396 -13.42 5.14 -11.14
CA PRO A 396 -14.00 3.96 -10.47
C PRO A 396 -13.53 3.73 -9.02
N ILE A 397 -12.73 4.64 -8.45
CA ILE A 397 -12.28 4.53 -7.05
C ILE A 397 -13.45 4.87 -6.14
N ASN A 398 -13.92 6.11 -6.11
CA ASN A 398 -15.12 6.46 -5.36
C ASN A 398 -16.39 6.12 -6.14
N THR A 399 -17.39 5.64 -5.42
CA THR A 399 -18.67 5.22 -5.98
C THR A 399 -19.81 5.68 -5.09
N GLY A 400 -21.01 5.13 -5.24
CA GLY A 400 -22.12 5.43 -4.33
C GLY A 400 -22.08 4.64 -3.02
N PHE A 401 -20.94 4.03 -2.73
CA PHE A 401 -20.66 3.13 -1.62
C PHE A 401 -19.65 3.80 -0.69
N ARG A 402 -19.24 3.14 0.39
CA ARG A 402 -18.16 3.63 1.25
C ARG A 402 -16.82 3.26 0.64
N GLU A 403 -15.87 4.20 0.67
CA GLU A 403 -14.50 4.00 0.27
C GLU A 403 -13.52 4.59 1.31
N THR A 404 -12.61 3.76 1.82
CA THR A 404 -11.68 4.14 2.90
C THR A 404 -10.36 3.37 2.82
N GLY A 405 -9.41 3.67 3.72
CA GLY A 405 -8.18 2.90 3.88
C GLY A 405 -7.30 2.88 2.63
N PHE A 406 -7.10 4.04 1.99
CA PHE A 406 -6.24 4.17 0.81
C PHE A 406 -4.78 3.84 1.14
N PHE A 407 -4.10 3.13 0.25
CA PHE A 407 -2.67 2.81 0.38
C PHE A 407 -2.01 2.68 -1.00
N LEU A 408 -0.77 3.15 -1.15
CA LEU A 408 0.05 2.89 -2.35
C LEU A 408 1.15 1.86 -2.07
N SER A 409 1.26 0.93 -3.01
CA SER A 409 2.36 0.00 -3.16
C SER A 409 3.70 0.74 -3.30
N PRO A 410 4.83 0.10 -2.98
CA PRO A 410 6.19 0.62 -3.15
C PRO A 410 6.55 1.19 -4.54
N ASP A 411 5.88 0.79 -5.62
CA ASP A 411 6.07 1.39 -6.96
C ASP A 411 5.45 2.79 -7.09
N GLY A 412 4.67 3.22 -6.10
CA GLY A 412 3.90 4.46 -6.14
C GLY A 412 2.77 4.46 -7.17
N ARG A 413 2.48 3.32 -7.84
CA ARG A 413 1.48 3.22 -8.93
C ARG A 413 0.35 2.26 -8.62
N SER A 414 0.63 1.13 -7.97
CA SER A 414 -0.39 0.17 -7.56
C SER A 414 -1.01 0.62 -6.25
N GLY A 415 -2.32 0.83 -6.24
CA GLY A 415 -3.04 1.28 -5.05
C GLY A 415 -3.99 0.23 -4.51
N TYR A 416 -4.38 0.41 -3.25
CA TYR A 416 -5.36 -0.40 -2.54
C TYR A 416 -6.30 0.49 -1.76
N PHE A 417 -7.53 0.02 -1.55
CA PHE A 417 -8.54 0.69 -0.74
C PHE A 417 -9.63 -0.32 -0.37
N SER A 418 -10.45 0.03 0.62
CA SER A 418 -11.58 -0.79 1.04
C SER A 418 -12.91 -0.21 0.61
N SER A 419 -13.87 -1.07 0.26
CA SER A 419 -15.19 -0.63 -0.19
C SER A 419 -16.27 -1.69 0.00
N ASP A 420 -17.50 -1.26 0.26
CA ASP A 420 -18.70 -2.12 0.34
C ASP A 420 -19.47 -2.16 -0.99
N ARG A 421 -18.77 -1.88 -2.09
CA ARG A 421 -19.31 -1.98 -3.44
C ARG A 421 -19.83 -3.37 -3.77
N ALA A 422 -20.87 -3.40 -4.59
CA ALA A 422 -21.46 -4.65 -5.07
C ALA A 422 -20.42 -5.55 -5.79
N GLY A 423 -20.43 -6.84 -5.45
CA GLY A 423 -19.52 -7.85 -6.01
C GLY A 423 -18.38 -8.26 -5.09
N GLY A 424 -18.27 -7.67 -3.89
CA GLY A 424 -17.44 -8.15 -2.79
C GLY A 424 -17.95 -9.44 -2.14
N LEU A 425 -17.18 -9.95 -1.19
CA LEU A 425 -17.45 -11.16 -0.41
C LEU A 425 -18.19 -10.87 0.91
N GLY A 426 -18.01 -9.68 1.48
CA GLY A 426 -18.57 -9.30 2.77
C GLY A 426 -19.04 -7.85 2.81
N GLY A 427 -18.76 -7.17 3.93
CA GLY A 427 -19.05 -5.75 4.11
C GLY A 427 -18.06 -4.90 3.33
N LEU A 428 -17.09 -4.27 3.99
CA LEU A 428 -15.95 -3.68 3.30
C LEU A 428 -15.01 -4.79 2.82
N ASP A 429 -14.65 -4.78 1.55
CA ASP A 429 -13.64 -5.65 0.96
C ASP A 429 -12.44 -4.81 0.51
N ILE A 430 -11.22 -5.37 0.51
CA ILE A 430 -10.03 -4.72 -0.06
C ILE A 430 -9.98 -4.97 -1.57
N TYR A 431 -9.79 -3.88 -2.31
CA TYR A 431 -9.60 -3.85 -3.75
C TYR A 431 -8.25 -3.25 -4.10
N SER A 432 -7.66 -3.69 -5.22
CA SER A 432 -6.50 -3.07 -5.83
C SER A 432 -6.84 -2.36 -7.12
N PHE A 433 -6.00 -1.39 -7.48
CA PHE A 433 -6.10 -0.61 -8.70
C PHE A 433 -4.73 -0.13 -9.15
N LYS A 434 -4.66 0.46 -10.34
CA LYS A 434 -3.47 1.11 -10.85
C LYS A 434 -3.75 2.57 -11.13
N LEU A 435 -2.95 3.43 -10.49
CA LEU A 435 -2.96 4.87 -10.69
C LEU A 435 -2.23 5.27 -11.97
N ASN A 436 -2.66 6.40 -12.51
CA ASN A 436 -1.95 7.08 -13.59
C ASN A 436 -0.85 7.98 -13.04
N GLU A 437 0.04 8.45 -13.91
CA GLU A 437 1.22 9.23 -13.51
C GLU A 437 0.91 10.56 -12.79
N LYS A 438 -0.32 11.08 -12.88
CA LYS A 438 -0.71 12.35 -12.23
C LYS A 438 -1.05 12.21 -10.75
N LEU A 439 -1.21 10.98 -10.27
CA LEU A 439 -1.70 10.67 -8.92
C LEU A 439 -0.65 9.90 -8.11
N ASN A 440 0.48 9.58 -8.72
CA ASN A 440 1.56 8.86 -8.06
C ASN A 440 2.44 9.84 -7.28
N SER A 441 3.16 9.32 -6.30
CA SER A 441 4.24 10.05 -5.64
C SER A 441 5.42 10.24 -6.58
N ASP A 442 6.28 11.21 -6.27
CA ASP A 442 7.61 11.29 -6.86
C ASP A 442 8.41 10.00 -6.58
N THR A 443 9.28 9.64 -7.53
CA THR A 443 10.05 8.41 -7.45
C THR A 443 11.17 8.55 -6.41
N LEU A 444 10.93 7.97 -5.23
CA LEU A 444 11.96 7.70 -4.24
C LEU A 444 12.60 6.33 -4.49
N THR A 445 13.81 6.16 -4.00
CA THR A 445 14.52 4.88 -3.90
C THR A 445 14.59 4.50 -2.43
N PHE A 446 14.13 3.30 -2.12
CA PHE A 446 14.19 2.73 -0.78
C PHE A 446 15.53 2.05 -0.57
N VAL A 447 16.41 2.69 0.19
CA VAL A 447 17.77 2.20 0.43
C VAL A 447 17.80 1.48 1.76
N GLU A 448 18.25 0.23 1.72
CA GLU A 448 18.56 -0.57 2.90
C GLU A 448 20.07 -0.64 3.02
N GLY A 449 20.62 -0.10 4.10
CA GLY A 449 22.07 -0.10 4.28
C GLY A 449 22.49 -0.82 5.54
N PHE A 450 23.77 -1.21 5.59
CA PHE A 450 24.34 -1.90 6.74
C PHE A 450 25.65 -1.25 7.15
N VAL A 451 25.78 -0.90 8.43
CA VAL A 451 27.03 -0.46 9.02
C VAL A 451 27.77 -1.68 9.54
N LEU A 452 28.87 -2.04 8.88
CA LEU A 452 29.59 -3.28 9.13
C LEU A 452 31.06 -3.00 9.43
N ASP A 453 31.67 -3.87 10.23
CA ASP A 453 33.12 -3.92 10.37
C ASP A 453 33.75 -4.37 9.04
N SER A 454 34.68 -3.58 8.50
CA SER A 454 35.26 -3.82 7.18
C SER A 454 36.05 -5.13 7.07
N ILE A 455 36.48 -5.71 8.19
CA ILE A 455 37.29 -6.94 8.25
C ILE A 455 36.40 -8.14 8.55
N THR A 456 35.68 -8.09 9.67
CA THR A 456 34.90 -9.22 10.19
C THR A 456 33.53 -9.34 9.54
N ARG A 457 33.03 -8.24 8.93
CA ARG A 457 31.65 -8.09 8.42
C ARG A 457 30.58 -8.26 9.50
N GLN A 458 30.96 -8.16 10.77
CA GLN A 458 30.01 -8.12 11.87
C GLN A 458 29.26 -6.79 11.86
N PRO A 459 27.97 -6.80 12.23
CA PRO A 459 27.19 -5.57 12.30
C PRO A 459 27.68 -4.66 13.42
N ILE A 460 27.71 -3.36 13.13
CA ILE A 460 27.98 -2.32 14.11
C ILE A 460 26.64 -1.75 14.54
N VAL A 461 26.21 -2.12 15.74
CA VAL A 461 24.91 -1.75 16.33
C VAL A 461 24.97 -0.35 16.92
N GLY A 462 23.94 0.46 16.70
CA GLY A 462 23.84 1.80 17.28
C GLY A 462 24.74 2.85 16.62
N ALA A 463 25.30 2.55 15.44
CA ALA A 463 26.08 3.50 14.67
C ALA A 463 25.18 4.62 14.13
N THR A 464 25.56 5.87 14.40
CA THR A 464 24.84 7.05 13.90
C THR A 464 25.38 7.42 12.52
N VAL A 465 24.53 7.31 11.50
CA VAL A 465 24.82 7.69 10.12
C VAL A 465 24.21 9.07 9.86
N GLN A 466 25.06 10.09 9.80
CA GLN A 466 24.65 11.46 9.45
C GLN A 466 24.50 11.59 7.94
N LEU A 467 23.37 12.12 7.47
CA LEU A 467 22.96 12.13 6.06
C LEU A 467 22.92 13.57 5.48
N GLY A 468 24.06 14.26 5.47
CA GLY A 468 24.11 15.68 5.11
C GLY A 468 23.28 16.53 6.07
N GLU A 469 22.29 17.27 5.54
CA GLU A 469 21.36 18.10 6.34
C GLU A 469 20.13 17.33 6.86
N ARG A 470 19.97 16.06 6.48
CA ARG A 470 18.85 15.23 6.95
C ARG A 470 19.07 14.76 8.39
N PRO A 471 17.99 14.37 9.09
CA PRO A 471 18.10 13.66 10.36
C PRO A 471 19.02 12.44 10.23
N ALA A 472 19.84 12.20 11.25
CA ALA A 472 20.69 11.01 11.30
C ALA A 472 19.84 9.75 11.50
N VAL A 473 20.30 8.65 10.92
CA VAL A 473 19.71 7.32 11.14
C VAL A 473 20.65 6.49 12.01
N ILE A 474 20.07 5.61 12.84
CA ILE A 474 20.83 4.77 13.77
C ILE A 474 20.72 3.32 13.30
N SER A 475 21.84 2.61 13.22
CA SER A 475 21.84 1.20 12.86
C SER A 475 21.22 0.32 13.96
N ASP A 476 20.44 -0.67 13.55
CA ASP A 476 19.78 -1.62 14.45
C ASP A 476 20.70 -2.79 14.86
N GLU A 477 20.12 -3.84 15.47
CA GLU A 477 20.84 -5.04 15.93
C GLU A 477 21.52 -5.85 14.81
N ASP A 478 21.04 -5.71 13.57
CA ASP A 478 21.64 -6.29 12.38
C ASP A 478 22.65 -5.31 11.73
N GLY A 479 22.94 -4.18 12.38
CA GLY A 479 23.72 -3.09 11.81
C GLY A 479 22.99 -2.36 10.69
N ARG A 480 21.69 -2.62 10.51
CA ARG A 480 20.90 -2.11 9.38
C ARG A 480 20.42 -0.69 9.65
N PHE A 481 20.42 0.15 8.63
CA PHE A 481 19.71 1.42 8.58
C PHE A 481 18.86 1.50 7.31
N PHE A 482 17.87 2.40 7.30
CA PHE A 482 16.96 2.57 6.17
C PHE A 482 16.81 4.06 5.85
N ILE A 483 16.79 4.40 4.56
CA ILE A 483 16.57 5.76 4.10
C ILE A 483 15.67 5.77 2.86
N CYS A 484 14.86 6.82 2.75
CA CYS A 484 14.15 7.15 1.51
C CYS A 484 14.90 8.30 0.84
N ALA A 485 15.23 8.12 -0.44
CA ALA A 485 16.12 9.02 -1.16
C ALA A 485 15.54 9.34 -2.55
N TYR A 486 15.61 10.58 -3.01
CA TYR A 486 15.18 10.89 -4.38
C TYR A 486 16.12 10.22 -5.40
N ALA A 487 15.54 9.70 -6.48
CA ALA A 487 16.34 9.14 -7.55
C ALA A 487 17.32 10.18 -8.13
N ASN A 488 18.57 9.78 -8.33
CA ASN A 488 19.70 10.59 -8.83
C ASN A 488 20.24 11.65 -7.87
N GLU A 489 19.78 11.68 -6.61
CA GLU A 489 20.34 12.56 -5.59
C GLU A 489 21.73 12.08 -5.15
N TRP A 490 22.59 13.03 -4.77
CA TRP A 490 23.89 12.73 -4.15
C TRP A 490 23.75 12.78 -2.63
N LEU A 491 24.05 11.67 -1.98
CA LEU A 491 23.97 11.55 -0.53
C LEU A 491 25.36 11.54 0.10
N ASN A 492 25.57 12.47 1.03
CA ASN A 492 26.74 12.54 1.89
C ASN A 492 26.46 11.80 3.19
N MET A 493 27.17 10.70 3.45
CA MET A 493 27.00 9.89 4.65
C MET A 493 28.25 9.94 5.50
N ASN A 494 28.11 10.21 6.79
CA ASN A 494 29.21 10.25 7.73
C ASN A 494 28.92 9.39 8.96
N VAL A 495 29.92 8.66 9.42
CA VAL A 495 29.88 7.90 10.68
C VAL A 495 31.16 8.24 11.45
N THR A 496 31.07 9.14 12.42
CA THR A 496 32.24 9.78 13.06
C THR A 496 32.45 9.38 14.52
N ASP A 497 31.39 9.01 15.24
CA ASP A 497 31.41 8.81 16.70
C ASP A 497 31.32 7.32 17.05
N GLN A 498 32.25 6.52 16.52
CA GLN A 498 32.35 5.09 16.80
C GLN A 498 33.69 4.81 17.46
N GLU A 499 33.69 4.58 18.78
CA GLU A 499 34.91 4.52 19.63
C GLU A 499 36.01 3.60 19.07
N ASN A 500 35.62 2.49 18.44
CA ASN A 500 36.53 1.48 17.94
C ASN A 500 36.75 1.54 16.42
N TYR A 501 36.35 2.62 15.74
CA TYR A 501 36.38 2.72 14.28
C TYR A 501 36.84 4.10 13.78
N HIS A 502 37.58 4.10 12.68
CA HIS A 502 37.97 5.34 12.03
C HIS A 502 36.73 6.03 11.47
N PRO A 503 36.69 7.37 11.48
CA PRO A 503 35.63 8.12 10.82
C PRO A 503 35.45 7.65 9.37
N TYR A 504 34.21 7.37 9.01
CA TYR A 504 33.83 6.93 7.68
C TYR A 504 33.03 8.03 6.99
N THR A 505 33.35 8.29 5.73
CA THR A 505 32.60 9.20 4.85
C THR A 505 32.35 8.53 3.52
N SER A 506 31.13 8.65 3.01
CA SER A 506 30.75 8.24 1.67
C SER A 506 30.00 9.35 0.94
N HIS A 507 30.23 9.44 -0.36
CA HIS A 507 29.50 10.30 -1.29
C HIS A 507 28.96 9.44 -2.43
N THR A 508 27.67 9.09 -2.35
CA THR A 508 27.04 8.11 -3.25
C THR A 508 25.89 8.76 -3.98
N GLN A 509 25.82 8.56 -5.30
CA GLN A 509 24.63 8.90 -6.07
C GLN A 509 23.61 7.77 -5.96
N ILE A 510 22.39 8.09 -5.55
CA ILE A 510 21.30 7.12 -5.45
C ILE A 510 20.71 6.89 -6.85
N PRO A 511 20.65 5.65 -7.35
CA PRO A 511 20.13 5.38 -8.69
C PRO A 511 18.60 5.54 -8.72
N THR A 512 18.00 5.57 -9.91
CA THR A 512 16.58 5.24 -10.04
C THR A 512 16.38 3.75 -9.76
N TRP A 513 15.41 3.42 -8.91
CA TRP A 513 15.12 2.05 -8.52
C TRP A 513 13.63 1.73 -8.68
N GLU A 514 13.30 0.49 -9.04
CA GLU A 514 11.90 0.08 -9.24
C GLU A 514 11.11 -0.15 -7.94
N ASN A 515 11.81 -0.23 -6.80
CA ASN A 515 11.24 -0.52 -5.48
C ASN A 515 10.39 -1.81 -5.45
N ASN A 516 10.84 -2.84 -6.17
CA ASN A 516 10.36 -4.21 -5.97
C ASN A 516 11.17 -4.93 -4.87
N THR A 517 12.35 -4.40 -4.55
CA THR A 517 13.22 -4.76 -3.43
C THR A 517 13.88 -3.48 -2.93
N TYR A 518 14.66 -3.55 -1.85
CA TYR A 518 15.54 -2.47 -1.45
C TYR A 518 16.72 -2.30 -2.41
N TYR A 519 17.29 -1.09 -2.42
CA TYR A 519 18.64 -0.83 -2.92
C TYR A 519 19.64 -0.99 -1.78
N ASP A 520 20.52 -1.99 -1.87
CA ASP A 520 21.47 -2.32 -0.80
C ASP A 520 22.67 -1.35 -0.77
N LEU A 521 23.06 -0.89 0.42
CA LEU A 521 24.19 0.04 0.61
C LEU A 521 24.99 -0.22 1.90
N ASP A 522 26.14 -0.87 1.78
CA ASP A 522 26.99 -1.16 2.93
C ASP A 522 27.98 -0.04 3.24
N LEU A 523 28.06 0.35 4.52
CA LEU A 523 29.07 1.25 5.08
C LEU A 523 30.09 0.42 5.86
N LEU A 524 31.27 0.22 5.26
CA LEU A 524 32.33 -0.64 5.82
C LEU A 524 33.31 0.19 6.65
N LEU A 525 33.13 0.17 7.97
CA LEU A 525 33.96 0.92 8.91
C LEU A 525 35.25 0.18 9.22
N LYS A 526 36.36 0.92 9.16
CA LYS A 526 37.70 0.39 9.47
C LYS A 526 37.97 0.48 10.97
N PRO A 527 38.23 -0.63 11.70
CA PRO A 527 38.45 -0.58 13.14
C PRO A 527 39.72 0.21 13.52
N ILE A 528 39.63 1.03 14.58
CA ILE A 528 40.77 1.61 15.30
C ILE A 528 41.28 0.52 16.24
N ARG A 529 42.43 -0.07 15.89
CA ARG A 529 43.19 -0.85 16.85
C ARG A 529 44.22 0.07 17.49
N ASP A 530 44.14 0.26 18.80
CA ASP A 530 45.21 0.91 19.58
C ASP A 530 46.44 -0.01 19.55
N LEU A 531 47.47 0.42 18.82
CA LEU A 531 48.72 -0.32 18.59
C LEU A 531 49.80 0.03 19.61
N THR A 532 49.44 0.48 20.81
CA THR A 532 50.41 0.48 21.91
C THR A 532 50.15 -0.71 22.83
N PRO A 533 51.06 -1.71 22.88
CA PRO A 533 51.19 -2.50 24.09
C PRO A 533 51.32 -1.50 25.22
N ARG A 534 50.54 -1.66 26.30
CA ARG A 534 50.83 -0.95 27.55
C ARG A 534 52.25 -1.34 27.94
N ALA A 535 53.22 -0.51 27.58
CA ALA A 535 54.60 -0.74 27.92
C ALA A 535 54.63 -0.81 29.44
N VAL A 536 54.96 -1.99 29.97
CA VAL A 536 55.48 -2.08 31.32
C VAL A 536 56.63 -1.06 31.36
N PRO A 537 56.61 -0.04 32.23
CA PRO A 537 57.72 0.90 32.28
C PRO A 537 58.98 0.07 32.54
N PRO A 538 59.99 0.12 31.65
CA PRO A 538 61.21 -0.60 31.91
C PRO A 538 61.80 -0.06 33.21
N PRO A 539 62.39 -0.92 34.06
CA PRO A 539 63.22 -0.42 35.15
C PRO A 539 64.28 0.52 34.53
N PRO A 540 64.68 1.60 35.22
CA PRO A 540 65.59 2.57 34.65
C PRO A 540 66.90 1.87 34.33
N VAL A 541 67.18 1.68 33.04
CA VAL A 541 68.45 1.15 32.55
C VAL A 541 69.08 2.23 31.68
N ASP A 542 70.33 2.46 32.06
CA ASP A 542 71.32 3.36 31.51
C ASP A 542 71.41 3.26 29.97
N SER A 543 71.57 4.43 29.35
CA SER A 543 71.65 4.61 27.92
C SER A 543 72.92 3.99 27.35
N SER A 544 72.78 2.90 26.60
CA SER A 544 73.72 2.56 25.53
C SER A 544 72.97 1.98 24.36
N GLU A 545 73.08 2.67 23.22
CA GLU A 545 72.52 2.30 21.91
C GLU A 545 72.87 0.84 21.54
N MET A 546 71.85 0.04 21.26
CA MET A 546 71.98 -1.19 20.48
C MET A 546 71.03 -1.06 19.28
N GLU A 547 71.60 -0.91 18.09
CA GLU A 547 70.91 -1.09 16.82
C GLU A 547 70.30 -2.51 16.77
N ASP A 548 68.99 -2.58 16.54
CA ASP A 548 68.26 -3.82 16.28
C ASP A 548 68.69 -4.37 14.92
N LYS A 549 69.56 -5.39 14.91
CA LYS A 549 70.11 -6.04 13.72
C LYS A 549 69.19 -7.13 13.16
N ARG A 550 67.87 -7.02 13.27
CA ARG A 550 66.93 -7.96 12.63
C ARG A 550 66.91 -7.72 11.12
N VAL A 551 67.13 -8.79 10.34
CA VAL A 551 67.13 -8.71 8.88
C VAL A 551 65.72 -9.00 8.37
N GLU A 552 65.14 -8.07 7.61
CA GLU A 552 63.84 -8.28 6.96
C GLU A 552 63.99 -9.22 5.76
N ARG A 553 63.12 -10.22 5.70
CA ARG A 553 63.00 -11.09 4.52
C ARG A 553 61.56 -11.08 4.01
N VAL A 554 61.42 -10.96 2.69
CA VAL A 554 60.13 -10.84 2.00
C VAL A 554 59.83 -12.10 1.19
N PHE A 555 58.62 -12.60 1.30
CA PHE A 555 58.07 -13.71 0.53
C PHE A 555 56.85 -13.21 -0.26
N GLU A 556 56.76 -13.56 -1.54
CA GLU A 556 55.65 -13.16 -2.39
C GLU A 556 55.00 -14.38 -3.04
N HIS A 557 53.68 -14.33 -3.20
CA HIS A 557 52.91 -15.37 -3.87
C HIS A 557 51.70 -14.78 -4.59
N THR A 558 51.21 -15.52 -5.58
CA THR A 558 50.03 -15.12 -6.35
C THR A 558 49.12 -16.31 -6.53
N VAL A 559 47.84 -16.10 -6.24
CA VAL A 559 46.80 -17.11 -6.33
C VAL A 559 45.81 -16.73 -7.42
N TYR A 560 45.38 -17.70 -8.25
CA TYR A 560 44.48 -17.45 -9.39
C TYR A 560 43.09 -18.03 -9.21
N PHE A 561 42.09 -17.40 -9.84
CA PHE A 561 40.68 -17.76 -9.72
C PHE A 561 39.98 -17.98 -11.07
N GLY A 562 38.95 -18.84 -11.05
CA GLY A 562 38.05 -19.03 -12.18
C GLY A 562 37.19 -17.81 -12.49
N PHE A 563 36.51 -17.84 -13.64
CA PHE A 563 35.58 -16.76 -14.00
C PHE A 563 34.40 -16.77 -13.04
N ASN A 564 34.07 -15.60 -12.49
CA ASN A 564 32.99 -15.44 -11.52
C ASN A 564 33.12 -16.24 -10.21
N GLU A 565 34.33 -16.67 -9.87
CA GLU A 565 34.60 -17.50 -8.69
C GLU A 565 35.51 -16.78 -7.69
N PHE A 566 35.31 -17.07 -6.41
CA PHE A 566 36.17 -16.62 -5.29
C PHE A 566 36.61 -17.78 -4.37
N GLU A 567 36.19 -19.01 -4.67
CA GLU A 567 36.68 -20.19 -3.94
C GLU A 567 38.06 -20.62 -4.45
N LEU A 568 38.94 -21.00 -3.52
CA LEU A 568 40.26 -21.52 -3.85
C LEU A 568 40.16 -22.97 -4.34
N THR A 569 40.75 -23.26 -5.50
CA THR A 569 40.84 -24.64 -5.98
C THR A 569 41.79 -25.45 -5.10
N SER A 570 41.64 -26.78 -5.08
CA SER A 570 42.55 -27.66 -4.33
C SER A 570 44.01 -27.52 -4.75
N GLU A 571 44.27 -27.18 -6.02
CA GLU A 571 45.62 -26.93 -6.52
C GLU A 571 46.22 -25.64 -5.91
N GLU A 572 45.45 -24.56 -5.89
CA GLU A 572 45.88 -23.27 -5.33
C GLU A 572 46.02 -23.33 -3.81
N LEU A 573 45.16 -24.10 -3.12
CA LEU A 573 45.30 -24.36 -1.68
C LEU A 573 46.62 -25.07 -1.34
N ASN A 574 47.03 -26.03 -2.16
CA ASN A 574 48.31 -26.73 -1.96
C ASN A 574 49.50 -25.78 -2.15
N LYS A 575 49.51 -24.97 -3.22
CA LYS A 575 50.56 -23.96 -3.47
C LYS A 575 50.64 -22.92 -2.35
N LEU A 576 49.47 -22.46 -1.87
CA LEU A 576 49.40 -21.51 -0.77
C LEU A 576 49.89 -22.13 0.56
N GLY A 577 49.65 -23.42 0.79
CA GLY A 577 50.23 -24.16 1.91
C GLY A 577 51.76 -24.27 1.81
N GLU A 578 52.29 -24.58 0.63
CA GLU A 578 53.75 -24.59 0.38
C GLU A 578 54.38 -23.21 0.58
N PHE A 579 53.67 -22.13 0.23
CA PHE A 579 54.09 -20.76 0.51
C PHE A 579 54.20 -20.48 2.01
N VAL A 580 53.16 -20.81 2.80
CA VAL A 580 53.17 -20.58 4.25
C VAL A 580 54.26 -21.39 4.97
N ASN A 581 54.56 -22.59 4.47
CA ASN A 581 55.64 -23.44 5.01
C ASN A 581 57.03 -22.78 4.94
N GLN A 582 57.25 -21.80 4.06
CA GLN A 582 58.55 -21.13 3.92
C GLN A 582 58.91 -20.23 5.12
N PHE A 583 57.90 -19.80 5.87
CA PHE A 583 58.06 -18.92 7.03
C PHE A 583 57.30 -19.43 8.26
N THR A 584 56.99 -20.73 8.29
CA THR A 584 56.46 -21.37 9.49
C THR A 584 57.49 -21.30 10.62
N ASP A 585 57.01 -21.02 11.85
CA ASP A 585 57.84 -20.78 13.05
C ASP A 585 58.79 -19.56 12.95
N LYS A 586 58.54 -18.63 12.03
CA LYS A 586 59.25 -17.35 11.91
C LYS A 586 58.43 -16.19 12.49
N ASP A 587 59.11 -15.12 12.87
CA ASP A 587 58.47 -13.90 13.38
C ASP A 587 57.93 -13.08 12.20
N VAL A 588 56.64 -13.21 11.92
CA VAL A 588 55.98 -12.46 10.84
C VAL A 588 55.78 -11.00 11.26
N ALA A 589 56.40 -10.08 10.54
CA ALA A 589 56.28 -8.64 10.78
C ALA A 589 54.95 -8.10 10.24
N LYS A 590 54.64 -8.43 8.99
CA LYS A 590 53.40 -8.03 8.31
C LYS A 590 53.14 -8.89 7.07
N SER A 591 51.92 -8.85 6.57
CA SER A 591 51.49 -9.46 5.33
C SER A 591 50.47 -8.56 4.63
N GLU A 592 50.53 -8.51 3.31
CA GLU A 592 49.70 -7.69 2.44
C GLU A 592 48.99 -8.63 1.45
N VAL A 593 47.66 -8.51 1.33
CA VAL A 593 46.81 -9.39 0.53
C VAL A 593 45.91 -8.54 -0.38
N PHE A 594 46.24 -8.49 -1.66
CA PHE A 594 45.55 -7.65 -2.65
C PHE A 594 44.75 -8.49 -3.63
N GLY A 595 43.42 -8.35 -3.62
CA GLY A 595 42.54 -9.07 -4.53
C GLY A 595 42.20 -8.26 -5.76
N TYR A 596 42.06 -8.93 -6.91
CA TYR A 596 41.73 -8.31 -8.18
C TYR A 596 40.69 -9.11 -8.98
N ALA A 597 39.91 -8.40 -9.80
CA ALA A 597 38.99 -8.94 -10.79
C ALA A 597 39.45 -8.62 -12.22
N ASP A 598 38.88 -9.33 -13.21
CA ASP A 598 39.03 -8.90 -14.61
C ASP A 598 37.98 -7.83 -14.96
N ASN A 599 38.13 -7.16 -16.09
CA ASN A 599 37.25 -6.06 -16.53
C ASN A 599 35.87 -6.51 -17.07
N THR A 600 35.36 -7.66 -16.60
CA THR A 600 34.05 -8.19 -17.02
C THR A 600 33.04 -8.03 -15.90
N GLY A 601 32.16 -7.02 -16.01
CA GLY A 601 31.15 -6.73 -14.99
C GLY A 601 31.04 -5.24 -14.75
N THR A 602 30.29 -4.85 -13.71
CA THR A 602 30.29 -3.48 -13.21
C THR A 602 31.43 -3.27 -12.22
N ASP A 603 31.93 -2.05 -12.09
CA ASP A 603 33.02 -1.70 -11.15
C ASP A 603 32.70 -2.16 -9.72
N ILE A 604 31.45 -1.96 -9.28
CA ILE A 604 30.96 -2.38 -7.95
C ILE A 604 31.00 -3.91 -7.80
N TYR A 605 30.58 -4.64 -8.83
CA TYR A 605 30.63 -6.10 -8.82
C TYR A 605 32.07 -6.61 -8.74
N ASN A 606 32.96 -6.01 -9.54
CA ASN A 606 34.38 -6.35 -9.58
C ASN A 606 35.10 -6.03 -8.27
N LEU A 607 34.73 -4.91 -7.61
CA LEU A 607 35.21 -4.56 -6.29
C LEU A 607 34.84 -5.64 -5.26
N ARG A 608 33.55 -5.99 -5.15
CA ARG A 608 33.06 -7.04 -4.23
C ARG A 608 33.73 -8.39 -4.48
N LEU A 609 33.82 -8.80 -5.76
CA LEU A 609 34.43 -10.08 -6.12
C LEU A 609 35.93 -10.12 -5.78
N SER A 610 36.64 -9.00 -5.95
CA SER A 610 38.05 -8.89 -5.60
C SER A 610 38.29 -8.96 -4.08
N GLU A 611 37.40 -8.38 -3.27
CA GLU A 611 37.44 -8.45 -1.81
C GLU A 611 37.20 -9.87 -1.29
N GLU A 612 36.22 -10.60 -1.81
CA GLU A 612 35.94 -11.98 -1.40
C GLU A 612 37.13 -12.92 -1.66
N ARG A 613 37.85 -12.71 -2.78
CA ARG A 613 39.09 -13.45 -3.08
C ARG A 613 40.19 -13.16 -2.07
N ALA A 614 40.44 -11.86 -1.80
CA ALA A 614 41.43 -11.46 -0.81
C ALA A 614 41.10 -12.04 0.58
N LYS A 615 39.81 -12.07 0.94
CA LYS A 615 39.30 -12.65 2.19
C LYS A 615 39.56 -14.15 2.29
N GLY A 616 39.27 -14.90 1.23
CA GLY A 616 39.54 -16.34 1.19
C GLY A 616 41.01 -16.68 1.48
N VAL A 617 41.92 -15.88 0.92
CA VAL A 617 43.36 -16.00 1.16
C VAL A 617 43.75 -15.54 2.58
N ALA A 618 43.25 -14.41 3.05
CA ALA A 618 43.53 -13.91 4.39
C ALA A 618 43.07 -14.91 5.48
N LEU A 619 41.88 -15.49 5.36
CA LEU A 619 41.39 -16.53 6.26
C LEU A 619 42.27 -17.79 6.25
N PHE A 620 42.81 -18.15 5.08
CA PHE A 620 43.77 -19.25 4.98
C PHE A 620 45.05 -18.94 5.75
N LEU A 621 45.60 -17.72 5.63
CA LEU A 621 46.79 -17.31 6.37
C LEU A 621 46.55 -17.34 7.89
N VAL A 622 45.38 -16.87 8.35
CA VAL A 622 44.98 -16.91 9.77
C VAL A 622 44.92 -18.34 10.29
N LYS A 623 44.31 -19.24 9.52
CA LYS A 623 44.22 -20.66 9.88
C LYS A 623 45.60 -21.33 10.02
N ASN A 624 46.63 -20.79 9.37
CA ASN A 624 48.00 -21.30 9.40
C ASN A 624 48.94 -20.46 10.29
N GLY A 625 48.40 -19.73 11.26
CA GLY A 625 49.18 -19.16 12.36
C GLY A 625 49.63 -17.70 12.17
N ILE A 626 49.30 -17.05 11.06
CA ILE A 626 49.47 -15.59 10.94
C ILE A 626 48.34 -14.92 11.72
N THR A 627 48.66 -14.03 12.64
CA THR A 627 47.63 -13.31 13.40
C THR A 627 46.93 -12.29 12.51
N ILE A 628 45.66 -12.00 12.80
CA ILE A 628 44.87 -11.03 12.02
C ILE A 628 45.55 -9.64 12.00
N ASP A 629 46.26 -9.27 13.08
CA ASP A 629 47.00 -8.00 13.19
C ASP A 629 48.17 -7.89 12.21
N GLN A 630 48.70 -9.01 11.74
CA GLN A 630 49.77 -9.05 10.76
C GLN A 630 49.24 -8.99 9.31
N ILE A 631 47.92 -8.94 9.06
CA ILE A 631 47.36 -9.01 7.69
C ILE A 631 46.71 -7.67 7.32
N TYR A 632 47.26 -6.98 6.33
CA TYR A 632 46.60 -5.93 5.57
C TYR A 632 45.96 -6.55 4.33
N MET A 633 44.67 -6.30 4.10
CA MET A 633 43.97 -6.80 2.93
C MET A 633 43.15 -5.71 2.24
N GLU A 634 43.06 -5.77 0.92
CA GLU A 634 42.31 -4.81 0.13
C GLU A 634 41.84 -5.46 -1.19
N GLY A 635 40.56 -5.28 -1.53
CA GLY A 635 40.06 -5.56 -2.87
C GLY A 635 40.29 -4.35 -3.76
N LYS A 636 41.05 -4.53 -4.85
CA LYS A 636 41.43 -3.46 -5.77
C LYS A 636 40.45 -3.27 -6.92
N GLY A 637 39.39 -4.08 -6.99
CA GLY A 637 38.44 -4.07 -8.10
C GLY A 637 39.05 -4.63 -9.39
N GLU A 638 38.66 -4.07 -10.53
CA GLU A 638 39.10 -4.56 -11.82
C GLU A 638 40.53 -4.15 -12.19
N LEU A 639 41.25 -5.08 -12.79
CA LEU A 639 42.52 -4.83 -13.48
C LEU A 639 42.26 -4.77 -14.98
N ASP A 640 42.29 -3.55 -15.53
CA ASP A 640 42.25 -3.30 -16.97
C ASP A 640 43.67 -3.16 -17.53
N ASN A 641 44.16 -4.24 -18.15
CA ASN A 641 45.49 -4.30 -18.74
C ASN A 641 45.51 -5.31 -19.91
N ASP A 642 46.62 -5.33 -20.67
CA ASP A 642 46.79 -6.22 -21.83
C ASP A 642 47.02 -7.71 -21.47
N ASN A 643 46.99 -8.09 -20.19
CA ASN A 643 47.14 -9.49 -19.81
C ASN A 643 45.86 -10.29 -20.13
N PRO A 644 45.97 -11.60 -20.40
CA PRO A 644 44.80 -12.47 -20.47
C PRO A 644 43.93 -12.34 -19.22
N LYS A 645 42.61 -12.22 -19.36
CA LYS A 645 41.66 -12.04 -18.24
C LYS A 645 41.87 -13.03 -17.07
N ALA A 646 42.26 -14.27 -17.40
CA ALA A 646 42.58 -15.29 -16.41
C ALA A 646 43.74 -14.91 -15.46
N ARG A 647 44.68 -14.08 -15.92
CA ARG A 647 45.77 -13.56 -15.09
C ARG A 647 45.36 -12.36 -14.23
N ASN A 648 44.27 -11.66 -14.55
CA ASN A 648 43.78 -10.54 -13.77
C ASN A 648 42.90 -10.99 -12.60
N ARG A 649 42.28 -12.17 -12.70
CA ARG A 649 41.56 -12.81 -11.59
C ARG A 649 42.53 -13.44 -10.60
N ARG A 650 43.09 -12.63 -9.71
CA ARG A 650 44.15 -13.08 -8.80
C ARG A 650 44.11 -12.39 -7.44
N VAL A 651 44.86 -12.98 -6.51
CA VAL A 651 45.26 -12.35 -5.25
C VAL A 651 46.78 -12.33 -5.19
N GLU A 652 47.35 -11.16 -4.88
CA GLU A 652 48.78 -10.97 -4.63
C GLU A 652 49.02 -10.95 -3.13
N ILE A 653 50.02 -11.70 -2.69
CA ILE A 653 50.34 -11.91 -1.28
C ILE A 653 51.79 -11.52 -1.08
N ARG A 654 52.08 -10.70 -0.07
CA ARG A 654 53.43 -10.36 0.34
C ARG A 654 53.56 -10.53 1.84
N VAL A 655 54.50 -11.32 2.32
CA VAL A 655 54.76 -11.56 3.74
C VAL A 655 56.18 -11.10 4.07
N VAL A 656 56.31 -10.28 5.11
CA VAL A 656 57.59 -9.80 5.65
C VAL A 656 57.81 -10.48 6.99
N ILE A 657 58.98 -11.07 7.17
CA ILE A 657 59.42 -11.66 8.44
C ILE A 657 60.68 -10.97 8.96
N PHE A 658 60.91 -11.08 10.26
CA PHE A 658 62.20 -10.78 10.89
C PHE A 658 62.99 -12.07 11.10
N GLU A 659 64.24 -12.10 10.63
CA GLU A 659 65.23 -13.16 10.90
C GLU A 659 66.30 -12.72 11.91
#